data_AF-A0A7R9P405-F1
#
_entry.id   AF-A0A7R9P405-F1
#
_cell.length_a   1.000
_cell.length_b   1.000
_cell.length_c   1.000
_cell.angle_alpha   90.00
_cell.angle_beta   90.00
_cell.angle_gamma   90.00
#
_symmetry.space_group_name_H-M   'P 1'
#
loop_
_entity.id
_entity.type
_entity.pdbx_description
1 polymer ?
#
loop_
_entity_poly.entity_id
_entity_poly.type
_entity_poly.pdbx_seq_one_letter_code
_entity_poly.pdbx_strand_id
1 'polypeptide(L)'
;MIGVLSTEMELNSGSRTEFISADILENPIEYGRTGGWFFSFTKVVVFVLTALTVAVLTGVIVYFSFPCSRVEVDCVVLYMPNSRIAGSSSEPGSDRLNGTSPSGSPDGLDSTTSVPVTDLRLPDSLIPLHYKLRVQPFIEESSGDNFTFQGHVTITVNVRAPAGTTLINVHAKNLNIPDKEVSITLLTTPDTKEEVTETSPPTTVRGVINSDANLTTEVADVTQAPNSVESSSSTENTIVSKKSKPNKKGKKTKREINSETISSKNNRDRRSKEESSSGYIPGPPRIVYAVRDLIKDMYIVHVEPPLIYGNNYTIDIPFSGVLSNTLSGFYRSSYTDIANGQNRWIAATHFRTTHAREAFPCMDEPVMKASFEISVGRRVNMTSISNMPIKRTEKMEKHPEWMWDHFYKTPAMPTYLVSYAVAHSDFKVATKNSSGQPTKVTLTKPQDTVTQVSVVASSEAVPLADYVLAITPKILRFFGEYLGVPYPLPKLDMFAIPDFSLAAVQDWGLITFRESELLFNVSTTLMKQELAVVLSHQIALQWFGDLVTAKGWNDLWVNEGFASYMDHTAVNYAEPSWELSDQFLLDHLLPALAADSLGTSHAISVGEKVLGASDKVSYDKGIILVLDCPADDREMGVRILVGSFSNADTDDLWSSLTNQSRLSKDADILLPPNVTLKEVMSGWTMQPGYPVLTVTRDYGKGFALQNIMITPILAPLTQILLSIFDDGVNKALINLIITLSMLQSRFTLEDPTEASSSLWYIPVSYMCQTENKITTKPRVWLNMDSEITLHSVTKPGPKEWVLFNLGMTGFYRVNYDERNWELLTNHLMNTKEDQSLPLVTKAQLLDDALNLARAGHLEYPVALNLTRYLALKERNYVPWVAAMENLGHLRLLLRDSSSYITFQKYLQDLMSPIYNELSTSGKAGESRRQSLLRIKILTWMSDSEAPEVLSWAQKLYTDWIDSSSPHDDNPVPVDQQRTVYCTAIRHGGMREWDFAYQRLRVTLDPGLRNNLIDGLSCTRDPGLLVTLLEKCMEIGGVFKLHNAHRIWDNMIDNPVGSTIALNYVRGNWGRLKNRFANAELGILRNVLKGSIGGLTNELDYANVLDFQATNKGNLAYAEKYLEEEIILLKLRITWRKKYKDIVAKWLHHYLD
;
A
#
# COMPACT_ATOMS: atom_id res chain seq x y z
N MET A 1 54.25 8.25 -42.97
CA MET A 1 54.82 7.75 -44.24
C MET A 1 53.68 7.74 -45.25
N ILE A 2 53.72 8.70 -46.19
CA ILE A 2 53.17 8.68 -47.56
C ILE A 2 51.70 8.25 -47.76
N GLY A 3 50.88 9.16 -48.32
CA GLY A 3 50.17 8.80 -49.57
C GLY A 3 48.65 9.02 -49.67
N VAL A 4 48.21 10.24 -49.39
CA VAL A 4 47.23 11.07 -50.12
C VAL A 4 46.76 10.57 -51.51
N LEU A 5 45.45 10.75 -51.81
CA LEU A 5 44.82 11.50 -52.93
C LEU A 5 43.54 10.80 -53.43
N SER A 6 42.34 11.33 -53.14
CA SER A 6 41.62 12.45 -53.81
C SER A 6 40.83 11.96 -55.04
N THR A 7 39.66 12.48 -55.41
CA THR A 7 39.25 13.89 -55.44
C THR A 7 37.72 14.01 -55.58
N GLU A 8 37.24 15.20 -55.23
CA GLU A 8 35.88 15.76 -55.29
C GLU A 8 35.19 15.69 -56.67
N MET A 9 33.85 15.78 -56.68
CA MET A 9 33.15 16.79 -57.49
C MET A 9 31.69 16.98 -57.06
N GLU A 10 31.30 18.26 -57.00
CA GLU A 10 29.98 18.80 -56.67
C GLU A 10 28.91 18.60 -57.77
N LEU A 11 27.67 18.94 -57.37
CA LEU A 11 26.60 19.60 -58.13
C LEU A 11 25.48 18.76 -58.80
N ASN A 12 24.29 18.99 -58.22
CA ASN A 12 23.03 19.37 -58.86
C ASN A 12 22.15 18.35 -59.61
N SER A 13 20.92 18.28 -59.08
CA SER A 13 19.65 18.44 -59.81
C SER A 13 19.13 17.30 -60.68
N GLY A 14 17.80 17.11 -60.63
CA GLY A 14 17.06 16.64 -61.80
C GLY A 14 16.26 15.37 -61.58
N SER A 15 14.96 15.56 -61.44
CA SER A 15 13.90 14.57 -61.61
C SER A 15 13.98 13.75 -62.91
N ARG A 16 13.32 12.58 -62.88
CA ARG A 16 12.40 11.99 -63.89
C ARG A 16 12.72 10.56 -64.37
N THR A 17 11.84 9.65 -63.95
CA THR A 17 11.05 8.66 -64.72
C THR A 17 11.69 7.72 -65.76
N GLU A 18 11.39 6.44 -65.52
CA GLU A 18 10.98 5.37 -66.46
C GLU A 18 12.01 4.76 -67.42
N PHE A 19 12.16 3.42 -67.36
CA PHE A 19 11.90 2.48 -68.49
C PHE A 19 11.95 1.00 -68.04
N ILE A 20 10.76 0.41 -67.85
CA ILE A 20 10.16 -0.75 -68.56
C ILE A 20 11.04 -1.96 -69.01
N SER A 21 10.68 -3.12 -68.44
CA SER A 21 10.36 -4.46 -68.98
C SER A 21 11.33 -5.33 -69.80
N ALA A 22 11.29 -6.64 -69.50
CA ALA A 22 10.69 -7.72 -70.32
C ALA A 22 11.46 -9.02 -69.99
N ASP A 23 10.89 -10.09 -69.42
CA ASP A 23 9.83 -11.05 -69.82
C ASP A 23 10.50 -12.45 -69.71
N ILE A 24 9.81 -13.55 -69.41
CA ILE A 24 9.30 -14.48 -70.42
C ILE A 24 8.55 -15.65 -69.72
N LEU A 25 7.28 -15.81 -70.12
CA LEU A 25 6.50 -17.03 -70.51
C LEU A 25 6.28 -18.18 -69.49
N GLU A 26 5.13 -18.91 -69.46
CA GLU A 26 4.27 -19.37 -70.56
C GLU A 26 2.87 -19.88 -70.09
N ASN A 27 1.87 -19.77 -70.98
CA ASN A 27 0.42 -20.09 -70.93
C ASN A 27 0.10 -21.60 -71.20
N PRO A 28 -1.13 -22.08 -71.57
CA PRO A 28 -2.56 -21.85 -71.18
C PRO A 28 -3.38 -23.16 -71.00
N ILE A 29 -4.62 -23.11 -70.44
CA ILE A 29 -5.75 -24.01 -70.82
C ILE A 29 -7.09 -23.25 -70.77
N GLU A 30 -7.88 -23.37 -71.84
CA GLU A 30 -9.19 -22.71 -72.06
C GLU A 30 -10.44 -23.53 -71.63
N TYR A 31 -11.41 -22.77 -71.12
CA TYR A 31 -12.89 -22.80 -71.20
C TYR A 31 -13.77 -24.04 -70.95
N GLY A 32 -14.79 -23.80 -70.10
CA GLY A 32 -16.13 -24.38 -70.28
C GLY A 32 -17.12 -24.10 -69.14
N ARG A 33 -17.91 -23.02 -69.19
CA ARG A 33 -19.36 -23.04 -68.91
C ARG A 33 -20.09 -21.74 -69.22
N THR A 34 -21.23 -21.91 -69.85
CA THR A 34 -22.19 -20.95 -70.40
C THR A 34 -23.20 -20.47 -69.36
N GLY A 35 -23.53 -19.17 -69.39
CA GLY A 35 -24.78 -18.61 -68.86
C GLY A 35 -24.67 -17.88 -67.52
N GLY A 36 -24.45 -16.55 -67.57
CA GLY A 36 -24.56 -15.67 -66.41
C GLY A 36 -25.11 -14.30 -66.83
N TRP A 37 -26.13 -13.81 -66.13
CA TRP A 37 -26.63 -12.44 -66.29
C TRP A 37 -25.77 -11.52 -65.44
N PHE A 38 -25.06 -10.58 -66.06
CA PHE A 38 -24.36 -9.52 -65.32
C PHE A 38 -25.37 -8.46 -64.89
N PHE A 39 -25.69 -8.42 -63.60
CA PHE A 39 -26.30 -7.24 -62.98
C PHE A 39 -25.18 -6.27 -62.61
N SER A 40 -25.27 -5.01 -63.03
CA SER A 40 -24.34 -3.99 -62.53
C SER A 40 -24.53 -3.85 -61.01
N PHE A 41 -23.45 -3.56 -60.28
CA PHE A 41 -23.46 -3.33 -58.84
C PHE A 41 -24.57 -2.37 -58.41
N THR A 42 -24.87 -1.38 -59.25
CA THR A 42 -25.97 -0.42 -59.07
C THR A 42 -27.35 -1.09 -59.02
N LYS A 43 -27.62 -2.10 -59.86
CA LYS A 43 -28.91 -2.82 -59.86
C LYS A 43 -29.07 -3.73 -58.65
N VAL A 44 -27.97 -4.30 -58.14
CA VAL A 44 -27.99 -5.11 -56.90
C VAL A 44 -28.25 -4.23 -55.69
N VAL A 45 -27.60 -3.07 -55.59
CA VAL A 45 -27.84 -2.10 -54.51
C VAL A 45 -29.28 -1.59 -54.52
N VAL A 46 -29.83 -1.28 -55.70
CA VAL A 46 -31.24 -0.86 -55.83
C VAL A 46 -32.19 -1.96 -55.36
N PHE A 47 -31.95 -3.22 -55.75
CA PHE A 47 -32.79 -4.36 -55.35
C PHE A 47 -32.76 -4.61 -53.84
N VAL A 48 -31.58 -4.51 -53.21
CA VAL A 48 -31.42 -4.68 -51.76
C VAL A 48 -32.13 -3.54 -51.00
N LEU A 49 -32.01 -2.30 -51.48
CA LEU A 49 -32.70 -1.15 -50.88
C LEU A 49 -34.23 -1.23 -51.07
N THR A 50 -34.71 -1.79 -52.18
CA THR A 50 -36.15 -2.03 -52.37
C THR A 50 -36.67 -3.14 -51.45
N ALA A 51 -35.91 -4.21 -51.25
CA ALA A 51 -36.29 -5.28 -50.32
C ALA A 51 -36.35 -4.80 -48.86
N LEU A 52 -35.38 -3.97 -48.43
CA LEU A 52 -35.36 -3.38 -47.08
C LEU A 52 -36.53 -2.42 -46.86
N THR A 53 -36.85 -1.57 -47.84
CA THR A 53 -37.99 -0.65 -47.73
C THR A 53 -39.33 -1.39 -47.67
N VAL A 54 -39.51 -2.48 -48.42
CA VAL A 54 -40.71 -3.34 -48.33
C VAL A 54 -40.81 -4.01 -46.97
N ALA A 55 -39.70 -4.50 -46.40
CA ALA A 55 -39.70 -5.13 -45.08
C ALA A 55 -40.12 -4.15 -43.96
N VAL A 56 -39.59 -2.92 -43.99
CA VAL A 56 -39.95 -1.86 -43.04
C VAL A 56 -41.41 -1.45 -43.18
N LEU A 57 -41.90 -1.26 -44.41
CA LEU A 57 -43.31 -0.95 -44.66
C LEU A 57 -44.24 -2.07 -44.16
N THR A 58 -43.84 -3.33 -44.30
CA THR A 58 -44.61 -4.47 -43.81
C THR A 58 -44.65 -4.49 -42.28
N GLY A 59 -43.53 -4.23 -41.61
CA GLY A 59 -43.47 -4.12 -40.14
C GLY A 59 -44.32 -2.98 -39.58
N VAL A 60 -44.33 -1.83 -40.25
CA VAL A 60 -45.18 -0.69 -39.89
C VAL A 60 -46.67 -1.00 -40.10
N ILE A 61 -47.03 -1.67 -41.21
CA ILE A 61 -48.42 -2.08 -41.46
C ILE A 61 -48.90 -3.08 -40.39
N VAL A 62 -48.06 -4.05 -39.98
CA VAL A 62 -48.39 -5.00 -38.91
C VAL A 62 -48.57 -4.29 -37.56
N TYR A 63 -47.70 -3.32 -37.25
CA TYR A 63 -47.80 -2.52 -36.03
C TYR A 63 -49.11 -1.70 -35.94
N PHE A 64 -49.58 -1.16 -37.06
CA PHE A 64 -50.79 -0.34 -37.09
C PHE A 64 -52.10 -1.11 -37.39
N SER A 65 -52.02 -2.38 -37.79
CA SER A 65 -53.22 -3.18 -38.15
C SER A 65 -53.84 -3.96 -36.98
N PHE A 66 -53.24 -3.94 -35.78
CA PHE A 66 -53.79 -4.61 -34.59
C PHE A 66 -53.84 -3.70 -33.35
N PRO A 67 -54.94 -2.94 -33.15
CA PRO A 67 -55.16 -2.22 -31.90
C PRO A 67 -56.23 -2.90 -31.03
N CYS A 68 -55.84 -3.47 -29.89
CA CYS A 68 -56.70 -3.75 -28.73
C CYS A 68 -55.83 -4.33 -27.60
N SER A 69 -55.93 -3.99 -26.32
CA SER A 69 -56.63 -2.94 -25.57
C SER A 69 -56.01 -3.01 -24.17
N ARG A 70 -55.60 -1.87 -23.60
CA ARG A 70 -55.20 -1.76 -22.19
C ARG A 70 -56.45 -1.54 -21.34
N VAL A 71 -56.66 -2.37 -20.31
CA VAL A 71 -57.38 -2.00 -19.07
C VAL A 71 -56.70 -2.68 -17.87
N GLU A 72 -56.72 -1.93 -16.77
CA GLU A 72 -56.03 -1.96 -15.47
C GLU A 72 -56.15 -3.24 -14.61
N VAL A 73 -55.27 -3.41 -13.60
CA VAL A 73 -55.58 -3.23 -12.15
C VAL A 73 -54.35 -3.59 -11.26
N ASP A 74 -54.27 -2.84 -10.17
CA ASP A 74 -53.42 -2.76 -8.96
C ASP A 74 -52.71 -4.00 -8.34
N CYS A 75 -51.54 -3.66 -7.76
CA CYS A 75 -50.94 -4.01 -6.45
C CYS A 75 -51.15 -5.38 -5.73
N VAL A 76 -50.00 -5.91 -5.25
CA VAL A 76 -49.70 -6.42 -3.87
C VAL A 76 -49.67 -7.96 -3.62
N VAL A 77 -48.44 -8.44 -3.28
CA VAL A 77 -48.03 -9.33 -2.15
C VAL A 77 -48.04 -10.88 -2.23
N LEU A 78 -46.88 -11.43 -1.82
CA LEU A 78 -46.50 -12.66 -1.08
C LEU A 78 -46.52 -14.09 -1.72
N TYR A 79 -45.37 -14.75 -1.45
CA TYR A 79 -45.12 -16.16 -1.04
C TYR A 79 -45.44 -17.36 -1.95
N MET A 80 -44.37 -18.13 -2.20
CA MET A 80 -44.17 -19.62 -2.16
C MET A 80 -45.41 -20.52 -2.31
N PRO A 81 -45.38 -21.66 -3.05
CA PRO A 81 -44.55 -22.82 -2.63
C PRO A 81 -44.13 -23.87 -3.68
N ASN A 82 -43.31 -24.82 -3.21
CA ASN A 82 -43.03 -26.16 -3.75
C ASN A 82 -44.18 -26.87 -4.50
N SER A 83 -43.86 -27.68 -5.52
CA SER A 83 -44.13 -29.14 -5.49
C SER A 83 -43.70 -29.89 -6.76
N ARG A 84 -43.46 -31.19 -6.52
CA ARG A 84 -42.98 -32.30 -7.35
C ARG A 84 -43.96 -32.74 -8.45
N ILE A 85 -43.47 -33.55 -9.40
CA ILE A 85 -44.00 -34.83 -9.98
C ILE A 85 -43.05 -35.18 -11.16
N ALA A 86 -42.28 -36.27 -11.26
CA ALA A 86 -42.45 -37.74 -11.11
C ALA A 86 -42.66 -38.49 -12.45
N GLY A 87 -41.92 -39.61 -12.61
CA GLY A 87 -42.06 -40.67 -13.64
C GLY A 87 -40.90 -40.70 -14.65
N SER A 88 -40.21 -41.81 -14.98
CA SER A 88 -40.57 -43.23 -14.94
C SER A 88 -39.33 -44.17 -15.01
N SER A 89 -39.57 -45.39 -14.54
CA SER A 89 -38.72 -46.57 -14.32
C SER A 89 -38.34 -47.43 -15.53
N SER A 90 -37.22 -48.17 -15.45
CA SER A 90 -37.09 -49.59 -15.89
C SER A 90 -35.74 -50.24 -15.49
N GLU A 91 -35.79 -51.30 -14.67
CA GLU A 91 -34.77 -52.39 -14.53
C GLU A 91 -34.95 -53.45 -15.67
N PRO A 92 -34.29 -54.66 -15.74
CA PRO A 92 -33.26 -55.33 -14.89
C PRO A 92 -32.13 -56.09 -15.66
N GLY A 93 -31.17 -56.73 -14.94
CA GLY A 93 -30.62 -58.04 -15.38
C GLY A 93 -29.12 -58.35 -15.19
N SER A 94 -28.84 -59.18 -14.19
CA SER A 94 -27.72 -60.13 -13.93
C SER A 94 -26.58 -60.38 -14.95
N ASP A 95 -25.33 -60.50 -14.47
CA ASP A 95 -24.69 -61.83 -14.30
C ASP A 95 -23.35 -61.83 -13.52
N ARG A 96 -23.04 -62.98 -12.93
CA ARG A 96 -21.90 -63.31 -12.04
C ARG A 96 -20.62 -63.64 -12.84
N LEU A 97 -19.43 -63.39 -12.26
CA LEU A 97 -18.40 -64.40 -11.92
C LEU A 97 -17.05 -63.80 -11.44
N ASN A 98 -16.42 -64.54 -10.53
CA ASN A 98 -15.20 -64.29 -9.75
C ASN A 98 -13.90 -64.09 -10.56
N GLY A 99 -12.93 -63.39 -9.97
CA GLY A 99 -11.50 -63.70 -10.20
C GLY A 99 -10.48 -62.58 -9.95
N THR A 100 -9.94 -62.52 -8.73
CA THR A 100 -8.53 -62.23 -8.37
C THR A 100 -7.78 -61.01 -8.95
N SER A 101 -7.44 -60.06 -8.06
CA SER A 101 -6.38 -59.05 -8.21
C SER A 101 -4.96 -59.69 -8.27
N PRO A 102 -3.93 -59.02 -8.83
CA PRO A 102 -3.30 -57.89 -8.11
C PRO A 102 -3.00 -56.64 -8.96
N SER A 103 -2.95 -55.56 -8.19
CA SER A 103 -2.74 -54.14 -8.47
C SER A 103 -1.51 -53.74 -9.30
N GLY A 104 -1.76 -52.93 -10.33
CA GLY A 104 -0.86 -51.93 -10.90
C GLY A 104 -1.66 -50.68 -11.28
N SER A 105 -1.14 -49.50 -10.90
CA SER A 105 -1.48 -48.11 -11.32
C SER A 105 -2.93 -47.59 -11.18
N PRO A 106 -3.15 -46.38 -10.60
CA PRO A 106 -4.32 -45.59 -10.89
C PRO A 106 -3.96 -44.41 -11.83
N ASP A 107 -4.42 -44.51 -13.07
CA ASP A 107 -4.74 -43.34 -13.89
C ASP A 107 -6.16 -42.86 -13.55
N GLY A 108 -6.32 -41.54 -13.50
CA GLY A 108 -7.57 -40.83 -13.80
C GLY A 108 -8.66 -40.82 -12.72
N LEU A 109 -8.71 -39.75 -11.93
CA LEU A 109 -10.00 -39.22 -11.45
C LEU A 109 -10.02 -37.70 -11.59
N ASP A 110 -10.88 -37.25 -12.50
CA ASP A 110 -11.31 -35.88 -12.67
C ASP A 110 -12.46 -35.58 -11.68
N SER A 111 -12.68 -34.29 -11.41
CA SER A 111 -13.73 -33.67 -10.57
C SER A 111 -13.48 -33.55 -9.04
N THR A 112 -12.90 -32.41 -8.68
CA THR A 112 -13.47 -31.45 -7.71
C THR A 112 -14.24 -32.01 -6.52
N THR A 113 -13.55 -32.61 -5.56
CA THR A 113 -13.96 -32.46 -4.16
C THR A 113 -13.47 -31.11 -3.67
N SER A 114 -14.37 -30.13 -3.57
CA SER A 114 -14.13 -28.92 -2.79
C SER A 114 -13.74 -29.35 -1.38
N VAL A 115 -12.47 -29.13 -1.02
CA VAL A 115 -12.01 -29.25 0.36
C VAL A 115 -12.95 -28.37 1.21
N PRO A 116 -13.57 -28.89 2.29
CA PRO A 116 -14.37 -28.05 3.17
C PRO A 116 -13.45 -26.95 3.70
N VAL A 117 -13.83 -25.70 3.49
CA VAL A 117 -13.10 -24.54 4.01
C VAL A 117 -13.11 -24.66 5.53
N THR A 118 -11.96 -25.02 6.10
CA THR A 118 -11.78 -25.05 7.55
C THR A 118 -11.84 -23.61 8.05
N ASP A 119 -12.89 -23.26 8.79
CA ASP A 119 -12.98 -21.95 9.45
C ASP A 119 -11.81 -21.79 10.44
N LEU A 120 -10.97 -20.77 10.19
CA LEU A 120 -9.77 -20.46 10.97
C LEU A 120 -10.04 -19.41 12.07
N ARG A 121 -11.25 -18.83 12.13
CA ARG A 121 -11.60 -17.76 13.08
C ARG A 121 -11.85 -18.28 14.49
N LEU A 122 -11.57 -17.45 15.48
CA LEU A 122 -11.97 -17.72 16.86
C LEU A 122 -13.50 -17.59 17.01
N PRO A 123 -14.14 -18.46 17.81
CA PRO A 123 -15.54 -18.28 18.17
C PRO A 123 -15.75 -16.99 18.97
N ASP A 124 -16.87 -16.31 18.73
CA ASP A 124 -17.31 -15.10 19.46
C ASP A 124 -17.82 -15.38 20.89
N SER A 125 -17.77 -16.64 21.32
CA SER A 125 -18.23 -17.11 22.64
C SER A 125 -17.55 -16.45 23.84
N LEU A 126 -16.30 -15.99 23.67
CA LEU A 126 -15.49 -15.34 24.69
C LEU A 126 -14.88 -14.06 24.12
N ILE A 127 -14.87 -12.99 24.92
CA ILE A 127 -14.15 -11.76 24.60
C ILE A 127 -13.06 -11.48 25.64
N PRO A 128 -11.85 -11.07 25.24
CA PRO A 128 -10.81 -10.71 26.19
C PRO A 128 -11.07 -9.31 26.74
N LEU A 129 -10.83 -9.11 28.03
CA LEU A 129 -10.93 -7.79 28.69
C LEU A 129 -9.55 -7.26 29.08
N HIS A 130 -8.70 -8.16 29.59
CA HIS A 130 -7.41 -7.78 30.16
C HIS A 130 -6.40 -8.94 30.14
N TYR A 131 -5.16 -8.62 29.83
CA TYR A 131 -4.01 -9.53 29.89
C TYR A 131 -3.00 -9.04 30.93
N LYS A 132 -2.58 -9.92 31.83
CA LYS A 132 -1.37 -9.74 32.64
C LYS A 132 -0.28 -10.65 32.08
N LEU A 133 0.67 -10.05 31.37
CA LEU A 133 1.72 -10.77 30.66
C LEU A 133 3.04 -10.60 31.39
N ARG A 134 3.67 -11.72 31.80
CA ARG A 134 5.05 -11.76 32.27
C ARG A 134 5.88 -12.56 31.28
N VAL A 135 7.00 -12.01 30.85
CA VAL A 135 7.92 -12.68 29.93
C VAL A 135 9.37 -12.46 30.36
N GLN A 136 10.17 -13.51 30.28
CA GLN A 136 11.58 -13.50 30.62
C GLN A 136 12.37 -14.17 29.47
N PRO A 137 13.01 -13.37 28.59
CA PRO A 137 13.92 -13.89 27.57
C PRO A 137 15.30 -14.25 28.14
N PHE A 138 15.90 -15.31 27.62
CA PHE A 138 17.27 -15.75 27.88
C PHE A 138 18.10 -15.57 26.60
N ILE A 139 18.92 -14.52 26.57
CA ILE A 139 19.69 -14.08 25.39
C ILE A 139 21.22 -14.06 25.57
N GLU A 140 21.75 -14.58 26.68
CA GLU A 140 23.19 -14.67 26.91
C GLU A 140 23.71 -16.11 26.70
N GLU A 141 24.91 -16.25 26.11
CA GLU A 141 25.54 -17.52 25.66
C GLU A 141 26.02 -18.47 26.77
N SER A 142 25.56 -18.32 28.01
CA SER A 142 25.91 -19.25 29.08
C SER A 142 25.11 -20.55 28.95
N SER A 143 25.70 -21.53 28.25
CA SER A 143 25.30 -22.94 28.04
C SER A 143 24.42 -23.26 26.82
N GLY A 144 25.06 -23.24 25.63
CA GLY A 144 24.65 -23.97 24.43
C GLY A 144 23.44 -23.40 23.69
N ASP A 145 23.64 -22.48 22.75
CA ASP A 145 22.73 -22.04 21.66
C ASP A 145 21.21 -21.88 21.96
N ASN A 146 20.77 -21.86 23.22
CA ASN A 146 19.35 -21.95 23.56
C ASN A 146 18.74 -20.58 23.84
N PHE A 147 18.57 -19.79 22.78
CA PHE A 147 17.78 -18.56 22.80
C PHE A 147 16.32 -18.88 23.08
N THR A 148 15.94 -18.78 24.33
CA THR A 148 14.63 -19.23 24.82
C THR A 148 13.96 -18.13 25.62
N PHE A 149 12.67 -18.29 25.88
CA PHE A 149 11.96 -17.45 26.83
C PHE A 149 10.96 -18.28 27.60
N GLN A 150 10.65 -17.82 28.80
CA GLN A 150 9.54 -18.34 29.60
C GLN A 150 8.59 -17.20 29.92
N GLY A 151 7.34 -17.52 30.14
CA GLY A 151 6.34 -16.54 30.46
C GLY A 151 5.12 -17.12 31.14
N HIS A 152 4.28 -16.21 31.58
CA HIS A 152 3.02 -16.49 32.21
C HIS A 152 2.02 -15.43 31.77
N VAL A 153 0.86 -15.85 31.28
CA VAL A 153 -0.22 -14.95 30.91
C VAL A 153 -1.47 -15.28 31.71
N THR A 154 -2.06 -14.26 32.33
CA THR A 154 -3.42 -14.32 32.89
C THR A 154 -4.35 -13.56 31.98
N ILE A 155 -5.32 -14.25 31.39
CA ILE A 155 -6.32 -13.67 30.48
C ILE A 155 -7.64 -13.54 31.23
N THR A 156 -8.12 -12.32 31.40
CA THR A 156 -9.48 -12.06 31.88
C THR A 156 -10.43 -12.05 30.70
N VAL A 157 -11.42 -12.95 30.69
CA VAL A 157 -12.41 -13.08 29.62
C VAL A 157 -13.83 -12.90 30.15
N ASN A 158 -14.72 -12.39 29.30
CA ASN A 158 -16.17 -12.37 29.52
C ASN A 158 -16.86 -13.38 28.60
N VAL A 159 -17.83 -14.12 29.12
CA VAL A 159 -18.61 -15.08 28.33
C VAL A 159 -19.75 -14.37 27.62
N ARG A 160 -19.77 -14.45 26.28
CA ARG A 160 -20.81 -13.86 25.42
C ARG A 160 -21.75 -14.88 24.80
N ALA A 161 -21.41 -16.17 24.81
CA ALA A 161 -22.32 -17.22 24.34
C ALA A 161 -23.57 -17.32 25.24
N PRO A 162 -24.79 -17.10 24.73
CA PRO A 162 -26.01 -17.10 25.56
C PRO A 162 -26.27 -18.44 26.27
N ALA A 163 -25.88 -19.55 25.65
CA ALA A 163 -25.99 -20.90 26.22
C ALA A 163 -24.83 -21.26 27.18
N GLY A 164 -23.88 -20.35 27.41
CA GLY A 164 -22.59 -20.66 27.99
C GLY A 164 -21.66 -21.39 27.01
N THR A 165 -20.43 -21.68 27.44
CA THR A 165 -19.44 -22.40 26.61
C THR A 165 -18.63 -23.41 27.44
N THR A 166 -18.36 -24.58 26.87
CA THR A 166 -17.41 -25.56 27.45
C THR A 166 -16.01 -25.42 26.86
N LEU A 167 -15.81 -24.51 25.90
CA LEU A 167 -14.57 -24.36 25.15
C LEU A 167 -13.97 -22.98 25.37
N ILE A 168 -12.67 -22.96 25.60
CA ILE A 168 -11.84 -21.76 25.60
C ILE A 168 -10.83 -21.94 24.47
N ASN A 169 -10.95 -21.11 23.43
CA ASN A 169 -10.05 -21.13 22.29
C ASN A 169 -9.11 -19.91 22.40
N VAL A 170 -7.81 -20.17 22.39
CA VAL A 170 -6.78 -19.13 22.25
C VAL A 170 -5.81 -19.54 21.15
N HIS A 171 -5.24 -18.58 20.44
CA HIS A 171 -4.15 -18.84 19.52
C HIS A 171 -2.85 -19.10 20.30
N ALA A 172 -2.10 -20.12 19.88
CA ALA A 172 -0.76 -20.43 20.39
C ALA A 172 0.00 -21.25 19.35
N LYS A 173 1.18 -20.76 18.93
CA LYS A 173 2.01 -21.39 17.90
C LYS A 173 3.45 -21.50 18.39
N ASN A 174 4.07 -22.66 18.22
CA ASN A 174 5.46 -22.91 18.66
C ASN A 174 5.73 -22.64 20.15
N LEU A 175 4.69 -22.72 21.00
CA LEU A 175 4.78 -22.55 22.45
C LEU A 175 4.57 -23.87 23.18
N ASN A 176 5.47 -24.17 24.12
CA ASN A 176 5.28 -25.23 25.09
C ASN A 176 4.39 -24.71 26.23
N ILE A 177 3.27 -25.39 26.49
CA ILE A 177 2.30 -25.05 27.55
C ILE A 177 2.11 -26.32 28.39
N PRO A 178 2.46 -26.31 29.69
CA PRO A 178 2.24 -27.45 30.56
C PRO A 178 0.77 -27.50 30.99
N ASP A 179 -0.03 -28.33 30.32
CA ASP A 179 -1.50 -28.41 30.49
C ASP A 179 -1.96 -28.56 31.96
N LYS A 180 -1.16 -29.22 32.80
CA LYS A 180 -1.48 -29.44 34.23
C LYS A 180 -1.39 -28.19 35.10
N GLU A 181 -0.70 -27.16 34.63
CA GLU A 181 -0.52 -25.89 35.35
C GLU A 181 -1.47 -24.80 34.84
N VAL A 182 -2.21 -25.07 33.76
CA VAL A 182 -3.27 -24.18 33.29
C VAL A 182 -4.42 -24.22 34.30
N SER A 183 -4.94 -23.05 34.66
CA SER A 183 -6.06 -22.97 35.59
C SER A 183 -7.10 -21.94 35.15
N ILE A 184 -8.33 -22.15 35.61
CA ILE A 184 -9.45 -21.24 35.37
C ILE A 184 -10.11 -20.89 36.70
N THR A 185 -10.38 -19.60 36.90
CA THR A 185 -11.02 -19.10 38.12
C THR A 185 -12.16 -18.15 37.77
N LEU A 186 -13.31 -18.28 38.45
CA LEU A 186 -14.41 -17.32 38.35
C LEU A 186 -14.02 -16.03 39.09
N LEU A 187 -14.15 -14.88 38.44
CA LEU A 187 -13.97 -13.58 39.08
C LEU A 187 -15.24 -13.19 39.81
N THR A 188 -15.33 -13.51 41.09
CA THR A 188 -16.35 -12.93 41.98
C THR A 188 -15.97 -11.49 42.30
N THR A 189 -16.84 -10.53 41.98
CA THR A 189 -16.68 -9.14 42.45
C THR A 189 -16.56 -9.14 43.97
N PRO A 190 -15.56 -8.46 44.57
CA PRO A 190 -15.47 -8.39 46.02
C PRO A 190 -16.69 -7.64 46.59
N ASP A 191 -17.30 -8.22 47.63
CA ASP A 191 -18.29 -7.55 48.49
C ASP A 191 -17.70 -6.24 49.01
N THR A 192 -18.19 -5.12 48.50
CA THR A 192 -17.80 -3.78 48.92
C THR A 192 -18.49 -3.44 50.24
N LYS A 193 -17.74 -3.56 51.33
CA LYS A 193 -17.86 -2.67 52.50
C LYS A 193 -16.52 -1.98 52.72
N GLU A 194 -16.14 -1.12 51.78
CA GLU A 194 -15.21 -0.02 52.02
C GLU A 194 -15.78 1.25 51.38
N GLU A 195 -15.63 2.35 52.11
CA GLU A 195 -16.26 3.64 51.89
C GLU A 195 -16.01 4.21 50.49
N VAL A 196 -17.10 4.55 49.83
CA VAL A 196 -17.14 5.33 48.60
C VAL A 196 -16.75 6.78 48.92
N THR A 197 -15.54 7.19 48.55
CA THR A 197 -15.28 8.57 48.12
C THR A 197 -15.36 8.60 46.60
N GLU A 198 -16.52 9.00 46.09
CA GLU A 198 -16.76 9.32 44.69
C GLU A 198 -15.80 10.42 44.23
N THR A 199 -14.86 10.07 43.35
CA THR A 199 -14.35 11.02 42.35
C THR A 199 -14.91 10.58 41.00
N SER A 200 -15.88 11.35 40.52
CA SER A 200 -16.61 11.15 39.27
C SER A 200 -15.69 11.10 38.05
N PRO A 201 -16.05 10.35 36.99
CA PRO A 201 -15.40 10.44 35.69
C PRO A 201 -15.67 11.81 35.04
N PRO A 202 -14.77 12.35 34.21
CA PRO A 202 -15.01 13.59 33.50
C PRO A 202 -16.23 13.41 32.59
N THR A 203 -17.25 14.22 32.85
CA THR A 203 -18.50 14.23 32.12
C THR A 203 -18.26 14.70 30.69
N THR A 204 -18.66 13.85 29.74
CA THR A 204 -18.81 14.17 28.32
C THR A 204 -19.75 15.36 28.17
N VAL A 205 -19.24 16.52 27.74
CA VAL A 205 -20.10 17.60 27.28
C VAL A 205 -20.58 17.24 25.87
N ARG A 206 -21.83 16.79 25.76
CA ARG A 206 -22.60 16.88 24.52
C ARG A 206 -22.72 18.37 24.16
N GLY A 207 -21.91 18.82 23.21
CA GLY A 207 -22.13 20.11 22.56
C GLY A 207 -23.37 20.02 21.66
N VAL A 208 -24.47 20.59 22.13
CA VAL A 208 -25.62 20.91 21.28
C VAL A 208 -25.20 22.08 20.39
N ILE A 209 -25.15 21.83 19.08
CA ILE A 209 -25.01 22.88 18.08
C ILE A 209 -26.32 23.66 18.07
N ASN A 210 -26.30 24.89 18.60
CA ASN A 210 -27.31 25.89 18.27
C ASN A 210 -26.69 26.86 17.26
N SER A 211 -27.38 26.98 16.14
CA SER A 211 -27.20 27.97 15.09
C SER A 211 -27.45 29.39 15.61
N ASP A 212 -26.83 30.35 14.90
CA ASP A 212 -27.10 31.79 14.87
C ASP A 212 -26.33 32.68 15.85
N ALA A 213 -25.27 33.34 15.35
CA ALA A 213 -25.23 34.80 15.21
C ALA A 213 -23.92 35.29 14.54
N ASN A 214 -24.09 36.06 13.47
CA ASN A 214 -23.09 36.91 12.81
C ASN A 214 -22.56 38.02 13.74
N LEU A 215 -21.28 38.42 13.58
CA LEU A 215 -20.83 39.77 13.19
C LEU A 215 -19.30 39.94 13.40
N THR A 216 -18.60 40.19 12.29
CA THR A 216 -17.48 41.13 12.04
C THR A 216 -16.69 41.71 13.23
N THR A 217 -15.36 41.83 13.15
CA THR A 217 -14.60 43.00 12.62
C THR A 217 -13.07 42.77 12.73
N GLU A 218 -12.35 43.52 11.91
CA GLU A 218 -10.92 43.62 11.58
C GLU A 218 -9.89 44.02 12.68
N VAL A 219 -8.64 43.59 12.47
CA VAL A 219 -7.32 44.30 12.57
C VAL A 219 -6.89 44.96 13.89
N ALA A 220 -5.73 44.55 14.44
CA ALA A 220 -4.51 45.37 14.58
C ALA A 220 -3.43 44.76 15.51
N ASP A 221 -2.19 45.11 15.16
CA ASP A 221 -0.86 44.78 15.69
C ASP A 221 -0.52 45.30 17.11
N VAL A 222 0.71 44.96 17.58
CA VAL A 222 1.62 45.73 18.48
C VAL A 222 2.14 44.97 19.73
N THR A 223 3.36 44.42 19.55
CA THR A 223 4.61 44.45 20.35
C THR A 223 4.68 44.59 21.90
N GLN A 224 5.70 43.86 22.41
CA GLN A 224 6.73 44.19 23.43
C GLN A 224 6.55 43.76 24.92
N ALA A 225 7.61 43.09 25.39
CA ALA A 225 7.93 42.65 26.76
C ALA A 225 8.66 43.78 27.56
N PRO A 226 9.44 43.52 28.64
CA PRO A 226 9.37 42.58 29.78
C PRO A 226 9.58 43.30 31.15
N ASN A 227 9.44 42.60 32.29
CA ASN A 227 10.49 42.50 33.34
C ASN A 227 10.06 41.87 34.69
N SER A 228 10.94 40.96 35.15
CA SER A 228 11.64 40.93 36.45
C SER A 228 10.98 40.39 37.75
N VAL A 229 11.63 39.35 38.29
CA VAL A 229 12.41 39.32 39.57
C VAL A 229 11.85 38.56 40.80
N GLU A 230 12.61 37.51 41.14
CA GLU A 230 13.15 37.06 42.44
C GLU A 230 12.34 36.36 43.56
N SER A 231 12.70 35.07 43.74
CA SER A 231 13.53 34.54 44.84
C SER A 231 12.90 33.88 46.09
N SER A 232 13.38 32.63 46.28
CA SER A 232 14.04 32.07 47.49
C SER A 232 13.25 31.45 48.65
N SER A 233 13.57 30.15 48.86
CA SER A 233 14.00 29.50 50.13
C SER A 233 12.99 29.38 51.29
N SER A 234 13.03 28.43 52.22
CA SER A 234 13.67 27.11 52.44
C SER A 234 13.21 26.65 53.85
N THR A 235 13.59 25.44 54.24
CA THR A 235 13.80 24.91 55.60
C THR A 235 12.72 24.14 56.38
N GLU A 236 13.24 23.01 56.88
CA GLU A 236 12.73 21.91 57.70
C GLU A 236 12.53 22.29 59.18
N ASN A 237 11.69 21.53 59.92
CA ASN A 237 12.13 20.76 61.10
C ASN A 237 11.00 19.96 61.81
N THR A 238 11.05 18.64 61.68
CA THR A 238 11.30 17.60 62.70
C THR A 238 10.72 17.61 64.15
N ILE A 239 10.24 16.41 64.56
CA ILE A 239 10.20 15.70 65.90
C ILE A 239 9.04 15.97 66.89
N VAL A 240 8.31 14.90 67.29
CA VAL A 240 8.34 14.27 68.66
C VAL A 240 7.36 13.08 68.73
N SER A 241 7.86 11.95 69.22
CA SER A 241 7.14 10.75 69.64
C SER A 241 7.05 10.68 71.18
N LYS A 242 6.02 10.02 71.74
CA LYS A 242 6.04 9.48 73.12
C LYS A 242 5.05 8.32 73.33
N LYS A 243 5.55 7.23 73.93
CA LYS A 243 4.83 6.05 74.45
C LYS A 243 4.50 6.22 75.94
N SER A 244 3.41 5.60 76.45
CA SER A 244 3.41 4.59 77.54
C SER A 244 1.99 4.32 78.15
N LYS A 245 1.75 3.06 78.57
CA LYS A 245 0.55 2.46 79.24
C LYS A 245 0.63 2.66 80.80
N PRO A 246 -0.07 1.90 81.72
CA PRO A 246 -1.33 1.09 81.73
C PRO A 246 -2.25 1.30 82.99
N ASN A 247 -3.50 0.77 83.03
CA ASN A 247 -4.01 -0.18 84.08
C ASN A 247 -5.50 -0.62 83.98
N LYS A 248 -5.69 -1.96 84.09
CA LYS A 248 -6.71 -2.83 84.72
C LYS A 248 -7.97 -2.21 85.41
N LYS A 249 -9.18 -2.79 85.41
CA LYS A 249 -9.65 -4.13 85.92
C LYS A 249 -11.20 -4.23 85.72
N GLY A 250 -11.80 -5.43 85.56
CA GLY A 250 -13.26 -5.60 85.76
C GLY A 250 -13.99 -6.81 85.13
N LYS A 251 -13.79 -8.00 85.70
CA LYS A 251 -14.32 -9.36 85.39
C LYS A 251 -15.87 -9.60 85.46
N LYS A 252 -16.29 -10.65 84.72
CA LYS A 252 -17.26 -11.76 85.02
C LYS A 252 -18.78 -11.53 84.77
N THR A 253 -19.62 -12.50 84.38
CA THR A 253 -19.62 -13.79 83.63
C THR A 253 -21.05 -14.36 83.64
N LYS A 254 -21.41 -15.12 82.58
CA LYS A 254 -22.17 -16.39 82.53
C LYS A 254 -23.72 -16.46 82.70
N ARG A 255 -24.32 -16.93 81.58
CA ARG A 255 -25.03 -18.22 81.35
C ARG A 255 -26.56 -18.34 81.45
N GLU A 256 -27.06 -18.99 80.37
CA GLU A 256 -28.01 -20.13 80.28
C GLU A 256 -29.50 -19.91 79.93
N ILE A 257 -29.83 -20.34 78.69
CA ILE A 257 -30.74 -21.44 78.28
C ILE A 257 -32.28 -21.25 78.24
N ASN A 258 -32.81 -21.55 77.03
CA ASN A 258 -34.12 -22.08 76.57
C ASN A 258 -35.46 -21.38 76.85
N SER A 259 -36.30 -21.23 75.81
CA SER A 259 -37.37 -22.20 75.48
C SER A 259 -38.35 -21.70 74.39
N GLU A 260 -38.63 -22.62 73.45
CA GLU A 260 -39.92 -23.08 72.89
C GLU A 260 -40.98 -22.14 72.26
N THR A 261 -41.21 -22.39 70.96
CA THR A 261 -42.43 -22.95 70.31
C THR A 261 -43.81 -22.35 70.58
N ILE A 262 -44.53 -21.93 69.51
CA ILE A 262 -46.00 -22.08 69.37
C ILE A 262 -46.37 -22.43 67.91
N SER A 263 -47.35 -23.33 67.78
CA SER A 263 -47.83 -23.98 66.56
C SER A 263 -49.26 -23.57 66.15
N SER A 264 -49.68 -24.09 64.98
CA SER A 264 -51.05 -24.43 64.53
C SER A 264 -51.75 -23.41 63.60
N LYS A 265 -52.57 -23.76 62.59
CA LYS A 265 -52.96 -25.01 61.90
C LYS A 265 -53.87 -24.65 60.68
N ASN A 266 -53.78 -25.42 59.59
CA ASN A 266 -54.84 -25.84 58.62
C ASN A 266 -55.59 -24.76 57.78
N ASN A 267 -56.02 -24.94 56.50
CA ASN A 267 -56.12 -26.11 55.59
C ASN A 267 -56.53 -25.69 54.14
N ARG A 268 -56.11 -26.50 53.15
CA ARG A 268 -56.74 -26.84 51.83
C ARG A 268 -56.84 -25.80 50.70
N ASP A 269 -56.09 -26.01 49.61
CA ASP A 269 -56.59 -26.83 48.49
C ASP A 269 -55.49 -27.44 47.58
N ARG A 270 -55.84 -28.54 46.90
CA ARG A 270 -54.98 -29.48 46.14
C ARG A 270 -54.80 -29.06 44.67
N ARG A 271 -53.55 -28.85 44.21
CA ARG A 271 -52.65 -29.75 43.45
C ARG A 271 -52.86 -29.85 41.92
N SER A 272 -51.90 -29.28 41.16
CA SER A 272 -51.28 -29.92 39.98
C SER A 272 -49.87 -29.38 39.73
N LYS A 273 -48.88 -30.15 40.20
CA LYS A 273 -47.53 -30.40 39.65
C LYS A 273 -46.85 -29.32 38.78
N GLU A 274 -45.88 -28.62 39.38
CA GLU A 274 -44.58 -28.32 38.76
C GLU A 274 -43.49 -28.86 39.70
N GLU A 275 -42.68 -29.79 39.21
CA GLU A 275 -41.49 -30.27 39.91
C GLU A 275 -40.43 -29.17 39.85
N SER A 276 -40.15 -28.56 41.00
CA SER A 276 -38.97 -27.74 41.22
C SER A 276 -37.73 -28.63 41.11
N SER A 277 -37.00 -28.56 40.01
CA SER A 277 -35.62 -29.05 39.96
C SER A 277 -34.79 -28.18 40.90
N SER A 278 -34.41 -28.78 42.03
CA SER A 278 -33.27 -28.40 42.87
C SER A 278 -32.21 -27.65 42.04
N GLY A 279 -32.00 -26.36 42.35
CA GLY A 279 -30.98 -25.53 41.73
C GLY A 279 -29.61 -26.19 41.89
N TYR A 280 -29.10 -26.77 40.80
CA TYR A 280 -27.74 -27.22 40.69
C TYR A 280 -26.87 -25.98 40.70
N ILE A 281 -26.22 -25.68 41.84
CA ILE A 281 -25.13 -24.70 41.87
C ILE A 281 -23.96 -25.39 41.17
N PRO A 282 -23.57 -24.96 39.95
CA PRO A 282 -22.45 -25.58 39.27
C PRO A 282 -21.21 -25.37 40.13
N GLY A 283 -20.44 -26.43 40.38
CA GLY A 283 -19.13 -26.30 41.02
C GLY A 283 -18.20 -25.38 40.22
N PRO A 284 -17.06 -24.93 40.80
CA PRO A 284 -16.11 -24.10 40.08
C PRO A 284 -15.68 -24.82 38.78
N PRO A 285 -15.55 -24.09 37.65
CA PRO A 285 -15.14 -24.69 36.40
C PRO A 285 -13.78 -25.36 36.57
N ARG A 286 -13.67 -26.59 36.08
CA ARG A 286 -12.41 -27.35 36.04
C ARG A 286 -12.07 -27.69 34.60
N ILE A 287 -10.78 -27.71 34.31
CA ILE A 287 -10.25 -28.16 33.01
C ILE A 287 -10.36 -29.69 32.97
N VAL A 288 -11.01 -30.21 31.92
CA VAL A 288 -11.14 -31.65 31.67
C VAL A 288 -9.95 -32.14 30.87
N TYR A 289 -9.64 -31.45 29.77
CA TYR A 289 -8.49 -31.70 28.90
C TYR A 289 -8.21 -30.46 28.03
N ALA A 290 -7.05 -30.44 27.38
CA ALA A 290 -6.70 -29.44 26.38
C ALA A 290 -6.24 -30.11 25.07
N VAL A 291 -6.44 -29.44 23.94
CA VAL A 291 -6.07 -29.91 22.59
C VAL A 291 -5.29 -28.82 21.88
N ARG A 292 -4.30 -29.22 21.08
CA ARG A 292 -3.56 -28.33 20.18
C ARG A 292 -4.00 -28.60 18.74
N ASP A 293 -4.59 -27.60 18.12
CA ASP A 293 -4.89 -27.61 16.69
C ASP A 293 -3.78 -26.86 15.94
N LEU A 294 -2.87 -27.63 15.34
CA LEU A 294 -1.70 -27.09 14.63
C LEU A 294 -2.06 -26.49 13.26
N ILE A 295 -3.27 -26.75 12.74
CA ILE A 295 -3.72 -26.16 11.46
C ILE A 295 -4.28 -24.77 11.72
N LYS A 296 -5.02 -24.60 12.83
CA LYS A 296 -5.60 -23.32 13.24
C LYS A 296 -4.68 -22.48 14.14
N ASP A 297 -3.53 -23.02 14.52
CA ASP A 297 -2.65 -22.45 15.56
C ASP A 297 -3.39 -22.18 16.88
N MET A 298 -4.26 -23.11 17.32
CA MET A 298 -5.09 -22.95 18.50
C MET A 298 -4.72 -23.91 19.63
N TYR A 299 -4.79 -23.39 20.86
CA TYR A 299 -4.83 -24.16 22.10
C TYR A 299 -6.26 -24.09 22.66
N ILE A 300 -6.92 -25.24 22.71
CA ILE A 300 -8.34 -25.38 23.03
C ILE A 300 -8.48 -26.08 24.38
N VAL A 301 -9.04 -25.40 25.37
CA VAL A 301 -9.25 -25.94 26.71
C VAL A 301 -10.72 -26.30 26.88
N HIS A 302 -10.99 -27.56 27.24
CA HIS A 302 -12.33 -28.04 27.55
C HIS A 302 -12.59 -27.93 29.05
N VAL A 303 -13.71 -27.33 29.44
CA VAL A 303 -14.07 -27.08 30.84
C VAL A 303 -15.45 -27.63 31.19
N GLU A 304 -15.59 -28.09 32.44
CA GLU A 304 -16.86 -28.51 33.03
C GLU A 304 -16.99 -27.97 34.46
N PRO A 305 -18.18 -27.52 34.91
CA PRO A 305 -19.37 -27.24 34.09
C PRO A 305 -19.13 -26.10 33.08
N PRO A 306 -20.03 -25.89 32.09
CA PRO A 306 -19.90 -24.80 31.12
C PRO A 306 -19.73 -23.43 31.79
N LEU A 307 -18.92 -22.56 31.19
CA LEU A 307 -18.78 -21.17 31.58
C LEU A 307 -20.10 -20.43 31.33
N ILE A 308 -20.50 -19.62 32.29
CA ILE A 308 -21.84 -19.02 32.33
C ILE A 308 -21.80 -17.66 31.62
N TYR A 309 -22.79 -17.41 30.78
CA TYR A 309 -23.00 -16.12 30.09
C TYR A 309 -22.92 -14.93 31.05
N GLY A 310 -22.25 -13.86 30.63
CA GLY A 310 -22.11 -12.61 31.38
C GLY A 310 -21.06 -12.63 32.48
N ASN A 311 -20.60 -13.80 32.94
CA ASN A 311 -19.57 -13.89 33.97
C ASN A 311 -18.16 -13.64 33.42
N ASN A 312 -17.29 -13.16 34.31
CA ASN A 312 -15.87 -12.98 34.04
C ASN A 312 -15.05 -14.13 34.63
N TYR A 313 -14.08 -14.61 33.88
CA TYR A 313 -13.15 -15.65 34.31
C TYR A 313 -11.71 -15.21 34.08
N THR A 314 -10.78 -15.68 34.91
CA THR A 314 -9.34 -15.63 34.60
C THR A 314 -8.89 -16.99 34.12
N ILE A 315 -8.06 -16.99 33.08
CA ILE A 315 -7.37 -18.17 32.56
C ILE A 315 -5.88 -17.91 32.73
N ASP A 316 -5.23 -18.72 33.56
CA ASP A 316 -3.81 -18.62 33.86
C ASP A 316 -3.05 -19.68 33.06
N ILE A 317 -2.12 -19.24 32.20
CA ILE A 317 -1.40 -20.09 31.25
C ILE A 317 0.11 -19.82 31.38
N PRO A 318 0.90 -20.73 31.99
CA PRO A 318 2.35 -20.71 31.86
C PRO A 318 2.78 -21.19 30.48
N PHE A 319 3.87 -20.65 29.95
CA PHE A 319 4.39 -21.05 28.65
C PHE A 319 5.91 -20.86 28.55
N SER A 320 6.52 -21.56 27.59
CA SER A 320 7.90 -21.33 27.18
C SER A 320 8.05 -21.46 25.66
N GLY A 321 9.01 -20.76 25.07
CA GLY A 321 9.27 -20.78 23.64
C GLY A 321 10.75 -20.55 23.31
N VAL A 322 11.05 -20.62 22.02
CA VAL A 322 12.36 -20.31 21.45
C VAL A 322 12.26 -18.95 20.78
N LEU A 323 13.24 -18.07 21.01
CA LEU A 323 13.30 -16.80 20.30
C LEU A 323 13.52 -17.07 18.82
N SER A 324 12.61 -16.56 18.00
CA SER A 324 12.66 -16.77 16.55
C SER A 324 13.93 -16.18 15.93
N ASN A 325 14.39 -16.79 14.84
CA ASN A 325 15.43 -16.27 13.96
C ASN A 325 14.87 -15.73 12.63
N THR A 326 13.55 -15.51 12.56
CA THR A 326 12.81 -15.09 11.36
C THR A 326 12.48 -13.60 11.30
N LEU A 327 12.85 -12.84 12.34
CA LEU A 327 12.49 -11.43 12.55
C LEU A 327 11.00 -11.18 12.88
N SER A 328 10.28 -12.20 13.35
CA SER A 328 8.84 -12.20 13.63
C SER A 328 8.53 -12.87 14.96
N GLY A 329 7.37 -12.57 15.54
CA GLY A 329 6.99 -13.08 16.86
C GLY A 329 7.86 -12.46 17.94
N PHE A 330 8.34 -13.26 18.90
CA PHE A 330 9.39 -12.84 19.81
C PHE A 330 10.73 -13.39 19.32
N TYR A 331 11.59 -12.51 18.82
CA TYR A 331 12.76 -12.88 18.03
C TYR A 331 14.06 -12.31 18.59
N ARG A 332 15.19 -12.89 18.14
CA ARG A 332 16.53 -12.41 18.47
C ARG A 332 17.12 -11.56 17.34
N SER A 333 17.71 -10.44 17.71
CA SER A 333 18.54 -9.58 16.86
C SER A 333 19.93 -9.44 17.49
N SER A 334 20.92 -8.97 16.74
CA SER A 334 22.26 -8.72 17.29
C SER A 334 22.94 -7.51 16.67
N TYR A 335 23.89 -6.94 17.38
CA TYR A 335 24.78 -5.89 16.89
C TYR A 335 26.18 -6.09 17.44
N THR A 336 27.17 -5.57 16.71
CA THR A 336 28.55 -5.59 17.17
C THR A 336 28.82 -4.34 17.97
N ASP A 337 29.19 -4.52 19.24
CA ASP A 337 29.75 -3.46 20.07
C ASP A 337 31.12 -3.08 19.51
N ILE A 338 31.26 -1.85 19.04
CA ILE A 338 32.47 -1.38 18.37
C ILE A 338 33.61 -1.16 19.37
N ALA A 339 33.30 -0.87 20.64
CA ALA A 339 34.31 -0.57 21.66
C ALA A 339 35.15 -1.80 22.02
N ASN A 340 34.58 -3.01 21.90
CA ASN A 340 35.27 -4.27 22.25
C ASN A 340 35.15 -5.36 21.17
N GLY A 341 34.43 -5.12 20.08
CA GLY A 341 34.19 -6.07 18.98
C GLY A 341 33.26 -7.24 19.33
N GLN A 342 32.59 -7.23 20.48
CA GLN A 342 31.72 -8.32 20.91
C GLN A 342 30.33 -8.23 20.29
N ASN A 343 29.76 -9.38 19.93
CA ASN A 343 28.37 -9.43 19.48
C ASN A 343 27.43 -9.36 20.69
N ARG A 344 26.50 -8.41 20.68
CA ARG A 344 25.48 -8.22 21.72
C ARG A 344 24.11 -8.60 21.16
N TRP A 345 23.33 -9.28 21.99
CA TRP A 345 22.03 -9.81 21.62
C TRP A 345 20.88 -8.90 22.11
N ILE A 346 19.81 -8.88 21.33
CA ILE A 346 18.56 -8.16 21.59
C ILE A 346 17.43 -9.18 21.46
N ALA A 347 16.46 -9.16 22.37
CA ALA A 347 15.17 -9.80 22.18
C ALA A 347 14.15 -8.71 21.84
N ALA A 348 13.42 -8.85 20.75
CA ALA A 348 12.42 -7.86 20.33
C ALA A 348 11.18 -8.55 19.75
N THR A 349 10.08 -7.81 19.67
CA THR A 349 8.80 -8.31 19.19
C THR A 349 8.43 -7.72 17.84
N HIS A 350 7.82 -8.52 16.97
CA HIS A 350 7.10 -8.08 15.79
C HIS A 350 5.88 -8.98 15.60
N PHE A 351 4.69 -8.48 15.98
CA PHE A 351 3.49 -9.33 16.07
C PHE A 351 2.52 -9.17 14.91
N ARG A 352 2.63 -8.09 14.13
CA ARG A 352 1.85 -7.94 12.91
C ARG A 352 2.33 -8.95 11.86
N THR A 353 1.45 -9.67 11.16
CA THR A 353 -0.02 -9.66 11.25
C THR A 353 -0.57 -10.59 12.33
N THR A 354 -0.10 -11.84 12.43
CA THR A 354 -0.65 -12.84 13.37
C THR A 354 0.44 -13.58 14.16
N HIS A 355 1.45 -12.84 14.64
CA HIS A 355 2.64 -13.40 15.30
C HIS A 355 2.64 -13.21 16.83
N ALA A 356 1.67 -12.52 17.43
CA ALA A 356 1.55 -12.45 18.89
C ALA A 356 1.38 -13.85 19.51
N ARG A 357 0.67 -14.74 18.80
CA ARG A 357 0.47 -16.15 19.16
C ARG A 357 1.76 -16.98 19.24
N GLU A 358 2.88 -16.49 18.69
CA GLU A 358 4.21 -17.12 18.78
C GLU A 358 4.97 -16.69 20.04
N ALA A 359 4.50 -15.64 20.73
CA ALA A 359 5.14 -15.08 21.91
C ALA A 359 4.37 -15.38 23.20
N PHE A 360 3.04 -15.41 23.14
CA PHE A 360 2.18 -15.81 24.26
C PHE A 360 0.80 -16.30 23.78
N PRO A 361 0.14 -17.21 24.52
CA PRO A 361 -1.22 -17.63 24.18
C PRO A 361 -2.21 -16.47 24.28
N CYS A 362 -2.95 -16.19 23.20
CA CYS A 362 -3.83 -15.01 23.14
C CYS A 362 -4.96 -15.14 22.11
N MET A 363 -5.98 -14.29 22.24
CA MET A 363 -7.05 -14.16 21.25
C MET A 363 -6.59 -13.24 20.11
N ASP A 364 -5.72 -13.79 19.24
CA ASP A 364 -4.95 -13.04 18.25
C ASP A 364 -5.73 -12.62 16.98
N GLU A 365 -6.78 -11.81 17.15
CA GLU A 365 -7.55 -11.17 16.08
C GLU A 365 -7.73 -9.65 16.33
N PRO A 366 -7.66 -8.76 15.30
CA PRO A 366 -7.73 -7.31 15.48
C PRO A 366 -8.97 -6.78 16.21
N VAL A 367 -10.13 -7.44 16.05
CA VAL A 367 -11.39 -7.07 16.70
C VAL A 367 -11.39 -7.34 18.20
N MET A 368 -10.52 -8.23 18.69
CA MET A 368 -10.51 -8.67 20.09
C MET A 368 -9.59 -7.79 20.95
N LYS A 369 -9.85 -6.48 20.97
CA LYS A 369 -9.07 -5.51 21.78
C LYS A 369 -9.16 -5.82 23.28
N ALA A 370 -8.04 -5.65 23.98
CA ALA A 370 -7.96 -5.77 25.43
C ALA A 370 -6.88 -4.86 26.00
N SER A 371 -6.91 -4.64 27.32
CA SER A 371 -5.85 -3.90 28.01
C SER A 371 -4.73 -4.83 28.47
N PHE A 372 -3.48 -4.36 28.48
CA PHE A 372 -2.30 -5.17 28.83
C PHE A 372 -1.53 -4.56 30.00
N GLU A 373 -1.19 -5.39 30.99
CA GLU A 373 -0.17 -5.12 32.00
C GLU A 373 1.03 -6.02 31.72
N ILE A 374 2.10 -5.44 31.17
CA ILE A 374 3.29 -6.16 30.72
C ILE A 374 4.37 -6.06 31.78
N SER A 375 5.03 -7.18 32.07
CA SER A 375 6.22 -7.25 32.89
C SER A 375 7.32 -8.03 32.17
N VAL A 376 8.50 -7.44 32.07
CA VAL A 376 9.64 -8.01 31.35
C VAL A 376 10.78 -8.30 32.32
N GLY A 377 11.23 -9.55 32.32
CA GLY A 377 12.37 -10.01 33.08
C GLY A 377 13.65 -9.75 32.30
N ARG A 378 14.64 -9.09 32.91
CA ARG A 378 15.95 -8.84 32.30
C ARG A 378 17.07 -8.93 33.32
N ARG A 379 18.31 -9.03 32.86
CA ARG A 379 19.50 -8.93 33.72
C ARG A 379 19.79 -7.48 34.12
N VAL A 380 20.54 -7.31 35.21
CA VAL A 380 20.95 -5.98 35.72
C VAL A 380 21.73 -5.12 34.73
N ASN A 381 22.49 -5.73 33.82
CA ASN A 381 23.26 -5.09 32.74
C ASN A 381 22.46 -4.85 31.46
N MET A 382 21.14 -5.10 31.46
CA MET A 382 20.24 -4.92 30.32
C MET A 382 19.23 -3.81 30.62
N THR A 383 18.50 -3.37 29.59
CA THR A 383 17.35 -2.48 29.69
C THR A 383 16.14 -3.13 29.03
N SER A 384 14.93 -2.71 29.40
CA SER A 384 13.70 -3.15 28.75
C SER A 384 12.82 -1.97 28.36
N ILE A 385 12.04 -2.15 27.30
CA ILE A 385 11.11 -1.15 26.77
C ILE A 385 9.82 -1.86 26.33
N SER A 386 8.70 -1.15 26.35
CA SER A 386 7.40 -1.65 25.91
C SER A 386 6.50 -0.48 25.48
N ASN A 387 5.24 -0.75 25.11
CA ASN A 387 4.23 0.23 24.70
C ASN A 387 4.07 1.39 25.70
N MET A 388 4.12 1.10 27.00
CA MET A 388 3.88 2.06 28.08
C MET A 388 5.16 2.40 28.86
N PRO A 389 5.21 3.48 29.65
CA PRO A 389 6.34 3.76 30.53
C PRO A 389 6.52 2.68 31.61
N ILE A 390 7.75 2.55 32.12
CA ILE A 390 8.03 1.72 33.30
C ILE A 390 7.32 2.34 34.52
N LYS A 391 6.50 1.54 35.20
CA LYS A 391 5.84 1.86 36.46
C LYS A 391 6.74 1.62 37.66
N ARG A 392 7.43 0.47 37.68
CA ARG A 392 8.41 0.11 38.73
C ARG A 392 9.36 -0.99 38.25
N THR A 393 10.52 -1.09 38.90
CA THR A 393 11.48 -2.19 38.73
C THR A 393 11.64 -2.92 40.07
N GLU A 394 11.55 -4.25 40.08
CA GLU A 394 11.73 -5.10 41.26
C GLU A 394 12.81 -6.17 41.03
N LYS A 395 13.61 -6.49 42.05
CA LYS A 395 14.60 -7.59 41.97
C LYS A 395 13.91 -8.94 42.10
N MET A 396 14.39 -9.96 41.37
CA MET A 396 13.86 -11.31 41.53
C MET A 396 14.44 -11.98 42.79
N GLU A 397 13.59 -12.34 43.77
CA GLU A 397 14.05 -12.84 45.09
C GLU A 397 15.02 -14.02 45.03
N LYS A 398 14.79 -14.95 44.07
CA LYS A 398 15.61 -16.16 43.91
C LYS A 398 16.80 -15.99 42.95
N HIS A 399 16.87 -14.87 42.24
CA HIS A 399 17.82 -14.61 41.16
C HIS A 399 18.27 -13.14 41.19
N PRO A 400 19.23 -12.76 42.07
CA PRO A 400 19.61 -11.36 42.30
C PRO A 400 20.21 -10.67 41.07
N GLU A 401 20.66 -11.43 40.08
CA GLU A 401 21.14 -10.96 38.78
C GLU A 401 20.02 -10.57 37.80
N TRP A 402 18.76 -10.85 38.16
CA TRP A 402 17.57 -10.53 37.38
C TRP A 402 16.66 -9.50 38.06
N MET A 403 15.97 -8.73 37.23
CA MET A 403 14.97 -7.75 37.64
C MET A 403 13.73 -7.88 36.75
N TRP A 404 12.56 -7.60 37.32
CA TRP A 404 11.31 -7.37 36.61
C TRP A 404 11.11 -5.87 36.44
N ASP A 405 10.96 -5.43 35.20
CA ASP A 405 10.36 -4.13 34.90
C ASP A 405 8.86 -4.32 34.67
N HIS A 406 8.05 -3.57 35.41
CA HIS A 406 6.59 -3.55 35.26
C HIS A 406 6.18 -2.26 34.56
N PHE A 407 5.44 -2.39 33.46
CA PHE A 407 4.96 -1.26 32.68
C PHE A 407 3.56 -0.83 33.16
N TYR A 408 3.20 0.43 32.88
CA TYR A 408 1.82 0.88 33.09
C TYR A 408 0.84 0.11 32.21
N LYS A 409 -0.41 0.00 32.67
CA LYS A 409 -1.49 -0.65 31.93
C LYS A 409 -1.79 0.12 30.64
N THR A 410 -1.88 -0.57 29.51
CA THR A 410 -2.27 0.01 28.22
C THR A 410 -3.76 0.34 28.19
N PRO A 411 -4.20 1.26 27.30
CA PRO A 411 -5.58 1.27 26.81
C PRO A 411 -5.96 -0.06 26.15
N ALA A 412 -7.25 -0.23 25.84
CA ALA A 412 -7.69 -1.40 25.06
C ALA A 412 -7.10 -1.34 23.65
N MET A 413 -6.31 -2.35 23.26
CA MET A 413 -5.63 -2.43 21.98
C MET A 413 -5.62 -3.88 21.45
N PRO A 414 -5.48 -4.09 20.14
CA PRO A 414 -5.32 -5.43 19.57
C PRO A 414 -3.95 -6.06 19.93
N THR A 415 -3.88 -7.39 19.90
CA THR A 415 -2.68 -8.17 20.23
C THR A 415 -1.48 -7.87 19.33
N TYR A 416 -1.71 -7.58 18.04
CA TYR A 416 -0.63 -7.32 17.09
C TYR A 416 0.17 -6.04 17.36
N LEU A 417 -0.33 -5.15 18.24
CA LEU A 417 0.35 -3.92 18.67
C LEU A 417 1.11 -4.07 19.98
N VAL A 418 0.98 -5.21 20.67
CA VAL A 418 1.76 -5.47 21.88
C VAL A 418 3.23 -5.52 21.49
N SER A 419 4.06 -4.73 22.17
CA SER A 419 5.48 -4.66 21.86
C SER A 419 6.31 -4.54 23.11
N TYR A 420 7.40 -5.30 23.16
CA TYR A 420 8.41 -5.24 24.20
C TYR A 420 9.76 -5.72 23.70
N ALA A 421 10.83 -5.15 24.23
CA ALA A 421 12.18 -5.55 23.90
C ALA A 421 13.10 -5.55 25.13
N VAL A 422 14.12 -6.40 25.07
CA VAL A 422 15.25 -6.44 26.01
C VAL A 422 16.53 -6.28 25.21
N ALA A 423 17.29 -5.25 25.55
CA ALA A 423 18.58 -4.93 24.94
C ALA A 423 19.63 -4.73 26.03
N HIS A 424 20.91 -4.71 25.65
CA HIS A 424 21.98 -4.41 26.58
C HIS A 424 21.91 -2.92 27.05
N SER A 425 22.45 -2.61 28.23
CA SER A 425 22.29 -1.30 28.91
C SER A 425 22.98 -0.11 28.24
N ASP A 426 23.76 -0.35 27.19
CA ASP A 426 24.27 0.66 26.26
C ASP A 426 23.20 1.17 25.30
N PHE A 427 22.04 0.52 25.17
CA PHE A 427 20.89 1.18 24.55
C PHE A 427 20.47 2.36 25.43
N LYS A 428 20.48 3.56 24.86
CA LYS A 428 20.13 4.80 25.56
C LYS A 428 18.86 5.39 24.97
N VAL A 429 18.21 6.19 25.81
CA VAL A 429 17.03 6.96 25.44
C VAL A 429 17.47 8.39 25.16
N ALA A 430 17.36 8.81 23.91
CA ALA A 430 17.56 10.18 23.48
C ALA A 430 16.22 10.93 23.51
N THR A 431 16.15 12.04 24.24
CA THR A 431 14.90 12.82 24.42
C THR A 431 15.05 14.29 24.06
N LYS A 432 16.24 14.68 23.57
CA LYS A 432 16.59 16.08 23.27
C LYS A 432 17.07 16.16 21.83
N ASN A 433 16.65 17.20 21.12
CA ASN A 433 17.16 17.49 19.77
C ASN A 433 18.56 18.15 19.82
N SER A 434 19.12 18.46 18.64
CA SER A 434 20.43 19.13 18.48
C SER A 434 20.56 20.48 19.18
N SER A 435 19.44 21.15 19.50
CA SER A 435 19.41 22.40 20.28
C SER A 435 19.42 22.18 21.81
N GLY A 436 19.49 20.93 22.25
CA GLY A 436 19.47 20.54 23.67
C GLY A 436 18.10 20.65 24.34
N GLN A 437 17.04 20.91 23.57
CA GLN A 437 15.68 21.11 24.08
C GLN A 437 14.95 19.78 24.29
N PRO A 438 14.22 19.58 25.41
CA PRO A 438 13.38 18.41 25.60
C PRO A 438 12.29 18.29 24.53
N THR A 439 12.12 17.09 23.97
CA THR A 439 11.10 16.81 22.96
C THR A 439 9.80 16.37 23.64
N LYS A 440 8.91 17.33 23.85
CA LYS A 440 7.57 17.10 24.42
C LYS A 440 6.52 17.78 23.54
N VAL A 441 5.36 17.15 23.42
CA VAL A 441 4.19 17.73 22.72
C VAL A 441 3.11 17.99 23.75
N THR A 442 2.55 19.21 23.72
CA THR A 442 1.35 19.59 24.45
C THR A 442 0.36 20.11 23.43
N LEU A 443 -0.79 19.46 23.32
CA LEU A 443 -1.85 19.88 22.42
C LEU A 443 -2.77 20.85 23.16
N THR A 444 -3.06 21.98 22.51
CA THR A 444 -4.17 22.94 22.65
C THR A 444 -4.73 23.38 24.02
N LYS A 445 -4.67 22.62 25.12
CA LYS A 445 -5.09 23.06 26.47
C LYS A 445 -4.08 22.65 27.56
N PRO A 446 -3.86 23.46 28.62
CA PRO A 446 -2.92 23.15 29.71
C PRO A 446 -3.24 21.88 30.52
N GLN A 447 -4.41 21.26 30.32
CA GLN A 447 -4.84 20.03 31.00
C GLN A 447 -4.65 18.77 30.14
N ASP A 448 -4.19 18.91 28.89
CA ASP A 448 -3.99 17.78 27.98
C ASP A 448 -2.69 17.03 28.32
N THR A 449 -2.68 15.73 28.06
CA THR A 449 -1.53 14.85 28.33
C THR A 449 -0.28 15.34 27.59
N VAL A 450 0.78 15.61 28.35
CA VAL A 450 2.10 15.90 27.78
C VAL A 450 2.72 14.59 27.30
N THR A 451 2.91 14.46 25.99
CA THR A 451 3.56 13.29 25.41
C THR A 451 5.05 13.53 25.29
N GLN A 452 5.85 12.64 25.88
CA GLN A 452 7.30 12.61 25.68
C GLN A 452 7.64 11.84 24.40
N VAL A 453 8.51 12.42 23.57
CA VAL A 453 9.07 11.75 22.40
C VAL A 453 10.48 11.28 22.73
N SER A 454 10.84 10.07 22.33
CA SER A 454 12.20 9.56 22.50
C SER A 454 12.66 8.70 21.34
N VAL A 455 13.97 8.61 21.12
CA VAL A 455 14.60 7.60 20.26
C VAL A 455 15.42 6.67 21.15
N VAL A 456 15.29 5.37 20.92
CA VAL A 456 16.00 4.34 21.68
C VAL A 456 16.92 3.59 20.73
N ALA A 457 18.23 3.72 20.94
CA ALA A 457 19.27 3.18 20.07
C ALA A 457 20.53 2.86 20.88
N SER A 458 21.51 2.17 20.27
CA SER A 458 22.83 1.96 20.86
C SER A 458 23.51 3.31 21.19
N SER A 459 24.41 3.31 22.18
CA SER A 459 25.06 4.54 22.66
C SER A 459 25.77 5.32 21.55
N GLU A 460 26.35 4.60 20.59
CA GLU A 460 27.07 5.15 19.45
C GLU A 460 26.14 5.74 18.38
N ALA A 461 24.92 5.22 18.25
CA ALA A 461 23.95 5.65 17.25
C ALA A 461 23.01 6.77 17.74
N VAL A 462 22.95 7.03 19.05
CA VAL A 462 22.17 8.13 19.66
C VAL A 462 22.40 9.50 19.00
N PRO A 463 23.63 9.93 18.69
CA PRO A 463 23.86 11.23 18.03
C PRO A 463 23.20 11.34 16.65
N LEU A 464 22.84 10.23 16.02
CA LEU A 464 22.23 10.19 14.69
C LEU A 464 20.70 10.44 14.73
N ALA A 465 20.12 10.56 15.92
CA ALA A 465 18.68 10.68 16.14
C ALA A 465 18.13 12.11 16.07
N ASP A 466 18.99 13.12 15.90
CA ASP A 466 18.63 14.55 16.04
C ASP A 466 17.47 14.98 15.13
N TYR A 467 17.50 14.56 13.87
CA TYR A 467 16.47 14.93 12.91
C TYR A 467 15.10 14.33 13.28
N VAL A 468 15.09 13.05 13.63
CA VAL A 468 13.89 12.31 14.06
C VAL A 468 13.26 12.99 15.27
N LEU A 469 14.08 13.32 16.27
CA LEU A 469 13.66 14.01 17.48
C LEU A 469 13.11 15.41 17.21
N ALA A 470 13.59 16.09 16.17
CA ALA A 470 13.13 17.42 15.79
C ALA A 470 11.80 17.41 15.01
N ILE A 471 11.60 16.46 14.09
CA ILE A 471 10.41 16.43 13.22
C ILE A 471 9.21 15.73 13.87
N THR A 472 9.42 14.69 14.67
CA THR A 472 8.34 13.89 15.29
C THR A 472 7.33 14.75 16.06
N PRO A 473 7.75 15.71 16.92
CA PRO A 473 6.80 16.58 17.63
C PRO A 473 5.91 17.41 16.70
N LYS A 474 6.44 17.85 15.54
CA LYS A 474 5.68 18.65 14.55
C LYS A 474 4.60 17.80 13.89
N ILE A 475 4.93 16.57 13.49
CA ILE A 475 4.01 15.63 12.86
C ILE A 475 2.94 15.17 13.86
N LEU A 476 3.32 14.82 15.09
CA LEU A 476 2.37 14.43 16.13
C LEU A 476 1.38 15.56 16.44
N ARG A 477 1.87 16.80 16.43
CA ARG A 477 1.02 17.99 16.59
C ARG A 477 0.04 18.16 15.44
N PHE A 478 0.50 18.02 14.20
CA PHE A 478 -0.36 18.07 13.01
C PHE A 478 -1.52 17.08 13.12
N PHE A 479 -1.26 15.80 13.42
CA PHE A 479 -2.34 14.81 13.54
C PHE A 479 -3.29 15.10 14.70
N GLY A 480 -2.77 15.54 15.85
CA GLY A 480 -3.61 15.95 16.98
C GLY A 480 -4.54 17.13 16.65
N GLU A 481 -4.05 18.13 15.92
CA GLU A 481 -4.82 19.28 15.45
C GLU A 481 -5.83 18.89 14.35
N TYR A 482 -5.38 18.12 13.35
CA TYR A 482 -6.16 17.69 12.18
C TYR A 482 -7.32 16.75 12.57
N LEU A 483 -7.08 15.81 13.48
CA LEU A 483 -8.08 14.84 13.93
C LEU A 483 -8.91 15.36 15.11
N GLY A 484 -8.51 16.48 15.72
CA GLY A 484 -9.17 17.02 16.92
C GLY A 484 -9.10 16.10 18.15
N VAL A 485 -8.24 15.08 18.12
CA VAL A 485 -8.05 14.10 19.21
C VAL A 485 -6.57 14.08 19.57
N PRO A 486 -6.18 14.45 20.80
CA PRO A 486 -4.78 14.41 21.17
C PRO A 486 -4.24 12.99 21.22
N TYR A 487 -2.93 12.85 21.05
CA TYR A 487 -2.29 11.55 21.16
C TYR A 487 -2.52 10.96 22.57
N PRO A 488 -3.03 9.72 22.69
CA PRO A 488 -3.61 9.23 23.94
C PRO A 488 -2.60 8.67 24.94
N LEU A 489 -1.33 8.47 24.56
CA LEU A 489 -0.33 7.88 25.44
C LEU A 489 0.64 8.94 26.01
N PRO A 490 1.20 8.71 27.21
CA PRO A 490 2.15 9.65 27.83
C PRO A 490 3.51 9.70 27.13
N LYS A 491 3.80 8.76 26.23
CA LYS A 491 5.05 8.69 25.49
C LYS A 491 4.87 8.07 24.10
N LEU A 492 5.80 8.42 23.22
CA LEU A 492 6.02 7.80 21.91
C LEU A 492 7.52 7.59 21.74
N ASP A 493 7.95 6.33 21.78
CA ASP A 493 9.36 5.99 21.57
C ASP A 493 9.55 5.43 20.16
N MET A 494 10.64 5.79 19.50
CA MET A 494 11.10 5.19 18.26
C MET A 494 12.30 4.29 18.55
N PHE A 495 12.13 2.98 18.38
CA PHE A 495 13.14 1.98 18.72
C PHE A 495 13.91 1.54 17.48
N ALA A 496 15.20 1.88 17.42
CA ALA A 496 16.10 1.48 16.34
C ALA A 496 16.63 0.07 16.58
N ILE A 497 16.28 -0.88 15.71
CA ILE A 497 16.79 -2.25 15.75
C ILE A 497 17.66 -2.52 14.50
N PRO A 498 18.87 -3.06 14.66
CA PRO A 498 19.75 -3.39 13.54
C PRO A 498 19.11 -4.33 12.51
N ASP A 499 18.50 -5.42 12.98
CA ASP A 499 17.81 -6.40 12.13
C ASP A 499 16.29 -6.31 12.35
N PHE A 500 15.62 -5.67 11.40
CA PHE A 500 14.16 -5.56 11.34
C PHE A 500 13.64 -5.85 9.93
N SER A 501 12.60 -6.68 9.83
CA SER A 501 12.06 -7.19 8.55
C SER A 501 11.41 -6.08 7.72
N LEU A 502 10.82 -5.08 8.35
CA LEU A 502 10.23 -3.94 7.66
C LEU A 502 11.13 -2.71 7.77
N ALA A 503 10.74 -1.61 7.12
CA ALA A 503 11.35 -0.31 7.39
C ALA A 503 10.94 0.19 8.79
N ALA A 504 9.65 0.09 9.10
CA ALA A 504 9.08 0.43 10.40
C ALA A 504 7.76 -0.32 10.67
N VAL A 505 7.33 -0.39 11.93
CA VAL A 505 6.00 -0.87 12.35
C VAL A 505 5.44 -0.02 13.49
N GLN A 506 4.12 0.18 13.50
CA GLN A 506 3.42 1.19 14.28
C GLN A 506 3.12 0.82 15.74
N ASP A 507 3.86 -0.10 16.38
CA ASP A 507 3.44 -0.60 17.70
C ASP A 507 3.12 0.55 18.67
N TRP A 508 1.94 0.50 19.31
CA TRP A 508 1.36 1.70 19.93
C TRP A 508 2.24 2.23 21.07
N GLY A 509 2.78 3.45 20.90
CA GLY A 509 3.73 4.06 21.84
C GLY A 509 5.18 3.57 21.74
N LEU A 510 5.49 2.60 20.88
CA LEU A 510 6.84 2.08 20.62
C LEU A 510 7.02 1.76 19.13
N ILE A 511 7.14 2.77 18.28
CA ILE A 511 7.33 2.54 16.84
C ILE A 511 8.72 1.92 16.63
N THR A 512 8.76 0.70 16.09
CA THR A 512 10.02 0.01 15.83
C THR A 512 10.47 0.34 14.41
N PHE A 513 11.73 0.73 14.25
CA PHE A 513 12.37 1.00 12.97
C PHE A 513 13.58 0.09 12.78
N ARG A 514 13.84 -0.25 11.52
CA ARG A 514 15.19 -0.68 11.14
C ARG A 514 16.14 0.49 11.34
N GLU A 515 17.28 0.23 11.96
CA GLU A 515 18.28 1.25 12.29
C GLU A 515 18.66 2.10 11.06
N SER A 516 18.79 1.49 9.88
CA SER A 516 19.12 2.18 8.63
C SER A 516 18.07 3.14 8.10
N GLU A 517 16.82 3.00 8.54
CA GLU A 517 15.69 3.84 8.12
C GLU A 517 15.42 4.97 9.11
N LEU A 518 16.01 4.92 10.31
CA LEU A 518 15.80 5.91 11.37
C LEU A 518 17.03 6.76 11.64
N LEU A 519 18.23 6.18 11.57
CA LEU A 519 19.47 6.80 12.05
C LEU A 519 20.48 7.00 10.91
N PHE A 520 20.96 8.23 10.74
CA PHE A 520 22.01 8.56 9.77
C PHE A 520 22.88 9.72 10.26
N ASN A 521 24.17 9.68 9.92
CA ASN A 521 25.09 10.81 10.17
C ASN A 521 25.10 11.76 8.96
N VAL A 522 25.19 11.16 7.78
CA VAL A 522 25.32 11.84 6.50
C VAL A 522 24.20 11.33 5.59
N SER A 523 23.01 11.91 5.67
CA SER A 523 21.89 11.52 4.80
C SER A 523 21.85 12.30 3.50
N THR A 524 21.54 11.60 2.42
CA THR A 524 21.15 12.24 1.18
C THR A 524 19.85 13.02 1.39
N THR A 525 19.67 14.05 0.58
CA THR A 525 18.43 14.80 0.44
C THR A 525 17.25 13.84 0.30
N LEU A 526 17.34 12.84 -0.58
CA LEU A 526 16.29 11.85 -0.79
C LEU A 526 15.99 11.01 0.46
N MET A 527 17.01 10.41 1.07
CA MET A 527 16.83 9.55 2.26
C MET A 527 16.18 10.30 3.43
N LYS A 528 16.57 11.56 3.66
CA LYS A 528 15.96 12.40 4.69
C LYS A 528 14.47 12.65 4.43
N GLN A 529 14.07 12.71 3.16
CA GLN A 529 12.66 12.85 2.77
C GLN A 529 11.89 11.55 3.01
N GLU A 530 12.43 10.44 2.53
CA GLU A 530 11.84 9.10 2.68
C GLU A 530 11.63 8.76 4.15
N LEU A 531 12.62 9.03 5.02
CA LEU A 531 12.46 8.86 6.47
C LEU A 531 11.28 9.67 6.99
N ALA A 532 11.18 10.95 6.63
CA ALA A 532 10.13 11.83 7.14
C ALA A 532 8.74 11.34 6.74
N VAL A 533 8.58 10.87 5.50
CA VAL A 533 7.33 10.29 4.99
C VAL A 533 6.99 8.99 5.72
N VAL A 534 7.94 8.05 5.85
CA VAL A 534 7.74 6.79 6.60
C VAL A 534 7.37 7.06 8.06
N LEU A 535 8.09 7.97 8.72
CA LEU A 535 7.80 8.37 10.10
C LEU A 535 6.40 8.97 10.23
N SER A 536 6.01 9.82 9.28
CA SER A 536 4.68 10.42 9.22
C SER A 536 3.58 9.37 9.08
N HIS A 537 3.77 8.39 8.20
CA HIS A 537 2.88 7.25 8.02
C HIS A 537 2.71 6.46 9.33
N GLN A 538 3.81 6.11 10.01
CA GLN A 538 3.72 5.36 11.28
C GLN A 538 3.03 6.16 12.40
N ILE A 539 3.22 7.49 12.44
CA ILE A 539 2.54 8.37 13.41
C ILE A 539 1.04 8.47 13.09
N ALA A 540 0.65 8.51 11.83
CA ALA A 540 -0.77 8.52 11.43
C ALA A 540 -1.50 7.26 11.94
N LEU A 541 -0.84 6.10 11.87
CA LEU A 541 -1.38 4.81 12.33
C LEU A 541 -1.66 4.78 13.85
N GLN A 542 -1.04 5.68 14.64
CA GLN A 542 -1.32 5.79 16.08
C GLN A 542 -2.77 6.21 16.37
N TRP A 543 -3.46 6.81 15.38
CA TRP A 543 -4.90 7.01 15.39
C TRP A 543 -5.61 5.97 14.51
N PHE A 544 -5.24 5.87 13.23
CA PHE A 544 -5.86 4.99 12.25
C PHE A 544 -5.07 3.69 12.09
N GLY A 545 -5.25 2.79 13.05
CA GLY A 545 -4.43 1.61 13.25
C GLY A 545 -4.63 1.12 14.67
N ASP A 546 -4.30 2.02 15.60
CA ASP A 546 -4.21 1.71 17.02
C ASP A 546 -5.48 2.12 17.77
N LEU A 547 -5.86 3.40 17.65
CA LEU A 547 -7.05 3.95 18.29
C LEU A 547 -8.33 3.42 17.63
N VAL A 548 -8.44 3.63 16.31
CA VAL A 548 -9.43 2.99 15.43
C VAL A 548 -8.73 1.86 14.70
N THR A 549 -9.22 0.64 14.85
CA THR A 549 -8.57 -0.55 14.26
C THR A 549 -9.55 -1.23 13.32
N ALA A 550 -9.10 -1.61 12.12
CA ALA A 550 -9.85 -2.49 11.23
C ALA A 550 -10.47 -3.69 11.98
N LYS A 551 -11.74 -4.03 11.70
CA LYS A 551 -12.41 -5.22 12.31
C LYS A 551 -11.73 -6.52 11.89
N GLY A 552 -11.13 -6.57 10.71
CA GLY A 552 -10.37 -7.72 10.23
C GLY A 552 -9.29 -7.30 9.22
N TRP A 553 -8.45 -8.25 8.83
CA TRP A 553 -7.36 -8.00 7.88
C TRP A 553 -7.85 -7.61 6.48
N ASN A 554 -9.06 -8.00 6.09
CA ASN A 554 -9.67 -7.61 4.81
C ASN A 554 -9.97 -6.09 4.74
N ASP A 555 -10.10 -5.43 5.89
CA ASP A 555 -10.35 -3.99 6.00
C ASP A 555 -9.08 -3.22 6.41
N LEU A 556 -7.90 -3.86 6.34
CA LEU A 556 -6.63 -3.23 6.72
C LEU A 556 -6.35 -1.93 5.93
N TRP A 557 -6.87 -1.86 4.70
CA TRP A 557 -6.78 -0.68 3.85
C TRP A 557 -7.44 0.57 4.47
N VAL A 558 -8.42 0.42 5.37
CA VAL A 558 -9.04 1.56 6.09
C VAL A 558 -8.02 2.26 6.98
N ASN A 559 -7.13 1.50 7.61
CA ASN A 559 -6.06 2.04 8.47
C ASN A 559 -4.91 2.58 7.62
N GLU A 560 -4.37 1.73 6.75
CA GLU A 560 -3.14 1.99 6.01
C GLU A 560 -3.35 3.01 4.88
N GLY A 561 -4.52 2.98 4.25
CA GLY A 561 -4.90 3.98 3.26
C GLY A 561 -5.01 5.39 3.88
N PHE A 562 -5.51 5.53 5.11
CA PHE A 562 -5.49 6.83 5.78
C PHE A 562 -4.06 7.30 6.06
N ALA A 563 -3.20 6.42 6.54
CA ALA A 563 -1.82 6.76 6.86
C ALA A 563 -1.03 7.21 5.63
N SER A 564 -1.14 6.49 4.52
CA SER A 564 -0.52 6.86 3.22
C SER A 564 -1.05 8.16 2.65
N TYR A 565 -2.19 8.67 3.13
CA TYR A 565 -2.76 9.91 2.61
C TYR A 565 -2.18 11.13 3.27
N MET A 566 -2.09 11.00 4.58
CA MET A 566 -1.73 12.11 5.42
C MET A 566 -0.22 12.21 5.55
N ASP A 567 0.56 11.20 5.16
CA ASP A 567 2.01 11.18 5.33
C ASP A 567 2.69 12.39 4.68
N HIS A 568 2.44 12.66 3.40
CA HIS A 568 2.96 13.79 2.64
C HIS A 568 2.42 15.11 3.17
N THR A 569 1.13 15.16 3.48
CA THR A 569 0.46 16.37 3.99
C THR A 569 1.05 16.80 5.33
N ALA A 570 1.25 15.86 6.25
CA ALA A 570 1.81 16.12 7.57
C ALA A 570 3.31 16.48 7.49
N VAL A 571 4.08 15.86 6.59
CA VAL A 571 5.48 16.27 6.37
C VAL A 571 5.54 17.65 5.74
N ASN A 572 4.65 17.97 4.78
CA ASN A 572 4.57 19.32 4.21
C ASN A 572 4.21 20.38 5.26
N TYR A 573 3.40 20.03 6.26
CA TYR A 573 3.17 20.89 7.43
C TYR A 573 4.44 21.05 8.29
N ALA A 574 5.19 19.97 8.51
CA ALA A 574 6.39 19.98 9.34
C ALA A 574 7.61 20.65 8.67
N GLU A 575 7.71 20.54 7.34
CA GLU A 575 8.78 21.01 6.46
C GLU A 575 8.20 21.67 5.19
N PRO A 576 7.58 22.86 5.31
CA PRO A 576 6.84 23.50 4.21
C PRO A 576 7.72 23.89 3.01
N SER A 577 9.03 24.07 3.20
CA SER A 577 9.97 24.37 2.13
C SER A 577 10.25 23.20 1.18
N TRP A 578 9.76 21.99 1.49
CA TRP A 578 9.96 20.81 0.65
C TRP A 578 8.90 20.67 -0.44
N GLU A 579 7.74 21.32 -0.28
CA GLU A 579 6.63 21.29 -1.23
C GLU A 579 6.28 19.85 -1.66
N LEU A 580 5.91 19.01 -0.69
CA LEU A 580 5.73 17.57 -0.89
C LEU A 580 4.38 17.18 -1.51
N SER A 581 3.40 18.09 -1.52
CA SER A 581 2.02 17.77 -1.88
C SER A 581 1.88 17.12 -3.26
N ASP A 582 2.65 17.58 -4.25
CA ASP A 582 2.62 17.04 -5.62
C ASP A 582 3.39 15.72 -5.78
N GLN A 583 4.20 15.32 -4.79
CA GLN A 583 4.96 14.06 -4.82
C GLN A 583 4.11 12.86 -4.40
N PHE A 584 2.97 13.08 -3.73
CA PHE A 584 1.98 12.04 -3.44
C PHE A 584 1.57 11.26 -4.71
N LEU A 585 1.45 11.97 -5.84
CA LEU A 585 1.19 11.37 -7.14
C LEU A 585 2.22 10.29 -7.50
N LEU A 586 3.50 10.60 -7.31
CA LEU A 586 4.62 9.76 -7.71
C LEU A 586 4.79 8.56 -6.78
N ASP A 587 4.54 8.74 -5.49
CA ASP A 587 4.85 7.73 -4.46
C ASP A 587 3.68 6.77 -4.21
N HIS A 588 2.43 7.19 -4.51
CA HIS A 588 1.21 6.40 -4.29
C HIS A 588 0.38 6.17 -5.56
N LEU A 589 -0.08 7.23 -6.25
CA LEU A 589 -1.07 7.10 -7.33
C LEU A 589 -0.52 6.41 -8.59
N LEU A 590 0.62 6.83 -9.14
CA LEU A 590 1.19 6.19 -10.33
C LEU A 590 1.61 4.73 -10.07
N PRO A 591 2.27 4.40 -8.94
CA PRO A 591 2.57 3.00 -8.58
C PRO A 591 1.32 2.13 -8.42
N ALA A 592 0.23 2.67 -7.85
CA ALA A 592 -1.04 1.95 -7.74
C ALA A 592 -1.66 1.64 -9.10
N LEU A 593 -1.69 2.62 -10.01
CA LEU A 593 -2.15 2.42 -11.39
C LEU A 593 -1.26 1.41 -12.15
N ALA A 594 0.03 1.37 -11.88
CA ALA A 594 0.91 0.38 -12.48
C ALA A 594 0.61 -1.04 -11.97
N ALA A 595 0.49 -1.21 -10.64
CA ALA A 595 0.18 -2.50 -10.02
C ALA A 595 -1.20 -3.04 -10.44
N ASP A 596 -2.21 -2.17 -10.51
CA ASP A 596 -3.60 -2.56 -10.80
C ASP A 596 -3.90 -2.74 -12.30
N SER A 597 -2.90 -2.53 -13.17
CA SER A 597 -3.02 -2.72 -14.64
C SER A 597 -2.83 -4.16 -15.12
N LEU A 598 -2.41 -5.07 -14.23
CA LEU A 598 -2.15 -6.47 -14.55
C LEU A 598 -3.43 -7.32 -14.43
N GLY A 599 -3.55 -8.37 -15.24
CA GLY A 599 -4.65 -9.34 -15.15
C GLY A 599 -4.66 -10.12 -13.83
N THR A 600 -3.49 -10.24 -13.18
CA THR A 600 -3.31 -10.83 -11.84
C THR A 600 -3.70 -9.91 -10.67
N SER A 601 -4.11 -8.67 -10.94
CA SER A 601 -4.58 -7.77 -9.88
C SER A 601 -5.83 -8.34 -9.18
N HIS A 602 -6.14 -7.80 -8.00
CA HIS A 602 -7.28 -8.20 -7.17
C HIS A 602 -8.12 -6.99 -6.74
N ALA A 603 -9.32 -7.26 -6.24
CA ALA A 603 -10.15 -6.26 -5.57
C ALA A 603 -9.48 -5.77 -4.27
N ILE A 604 -9.75 -4.53 -3.84
CA ILE A 604 -9.24 -4.00 -2.57
C ILE A 604 -9.76 -4.81 -1.39
N SER A 605 -11.06 -5.13 -1.40
CA SER A 605 -11.66 -6.05 -0.44
C SER A 605 -11.32 -7.49 -0.86
N VAL A 606 -10.11 -7.92 -0.53
CA VAL A 606 -9.71 -9.32 -0.68
C VAL A 606 -10.40 -10.10 0.45
N GLY A 607 -11.02 -11.25 0.15
CA GLY A 607 -11.53 -12.16 1.20
C GLY A 607 -10.41 -12.60 2.17
N GLU A 608 -10.73 -13.44 3.16
CA GLU A 608 -9.96 -13.77 4.40
C GLU A 608 -8.43 -14.08 4.33
N LYS A 609 -7.76 -13.98 3.18
CA LYS A 609 -6.32 -14.16 3.02
C LYS A 609 -5.51 -12.93 3.46
N VAL A 610 -4.94 -13.04 4.67
CA VAL A 610 -4.07 -12.04 5.33
C VAL A 610 -2.86 -11.59 4.47
N LEU A 611 -2.25 -12.50 3.70
CA LEU A 611 -1.02 -12.23 2.93
C LEU A 611 -1.21 -11.35 1.67
N GLY A 612 -2.47 -11.12 1.24
CA GLY A 612 -2.79 -10.26 0.10
C GLY A 612 -3.29 -8.86 0.48
N ALA A 613 -3.45 -8.57 1.77
CA ALA A 613 -4.02 -7.30 2.25
C ALA A 613 -2.97 -6.18 2.41
N SER A 614 -1.71 -6.43 2.04
CA SER A 614 -0.57 -5.54 2.30
C SER A 614 0.24 -5.20 1.06
N ASP A 615 -0.42 -4.82 -0.02
CA ASP A 615 0.20 -4.39 -1.27
C ASP A 615 -0.29 -3.03 -1.76
N LYS A 616 0.33 -2.56 -2.85
CA LYS A 616 0.04 -1.27 -3.48
C LYS A 616 -1.43 -1.15 -3.92
N VAL A 617 -2.08 -2.24 -4.29
CA VAL A 617 -3.51 -2.23 -4.63
C VAL A 617 -4.34 -2.03 -3.36
N SER A 618 -4.06 -2.77 -2.29
CA SER A 618 -4.81 -2.65 -1.04
C SER A 618 -4.64 -1.26 -0.40
N TYR A 619 -3.40 -0.74 -0.33
CA TYR A 619 -3.11 0.53 0.33
C TYR A 619 -3.37 1.75 -0.56
N ASP A 620 -2.67 1.82 -1.68
CA ASP A 620 -2.59 3.04 -2.49
C ASP A 620 -3.83 3.22 -3.39
N LYS A 621 -4.54 2.16 -3.79
CA LYS A 621 -5.84 2.33 -4.48
C LYS A 621 -6.95 2.72 -3.49
N GLY A 622 -7.02 2.04 -2.34
CA GLY A 622 -8.08 2.24 -1.34
C GLY A 622 -8.14 3.68 -0.82
N ILE A 623 -6.98 4.27 -0.59
CA ILE A 623 -6.82 5.69 -0.26
C ILE A 623 -7.33 6.64 -1.34
N ILE A 624 -6.87 6.53 -2.60
CA ILE A 624 -7.20 7.50 -3.66
C ILE A 624 -8.71 7.58 -3.88
N LEU A 625 -9.36 6.45 -3.69
CA LEU A 625 -10.80 6.30 -3.71
C LEU A 625 -11.51 7.09 -2.57
N VAL A 626 -10.92 7.18 -1.38
CA VAL A 626 -11.41 8.05 -0.29
C VAL A 626 -11.19 9.56 -0.59
N LEU A 627 -10.29 9.90 -1.52
CA LEU A 627 -9.90 11.28 -1.82
C LEU A 627 -10.84 12.05 -2.73
N ASP A 628 -11.76 11.37 -3.39
CA ASP A 628 -12.72 12.02 -4.28
C ASP A 628 -13.84 12.77 -3.51
N CYS A 629 -13.82 12.72 -2.17
CA CYS A 629 -14.62 13.59 -1.31
C CYS A 629 -13.92 14.94 -1.03
N PRO A 630 -14.65 16.07 -0.98
CA PRO A 630 -14.09 17.37 -0.62
C PRO A 630 -13.39 17.35 0.73
N ALA A 631 -12.35 18.18 0.86
CA ALA A 631 -11.46 18.18 2.02
C ALA A 631 -12.19 18.38 3.35
N ASP A 632 -13.13 19.32 3.41
CA ASP A 632 -13.88 19.66 4.64
C ASP A 632 -14.80 18.50 5.08
N ASP A 633 -15.52 17.90 4.12
CA ASP A 633 -16.44 16.79 4.38
C ASP A 633 -15.68 15.52 4.80
N ARG A 634 -14.53 15.27 4.16
CA ARG A 634 -13.62 14.17 4.50
C ARG A 634 -13.04 14.34 5.89
N GLU A 635 -12.50 15.53 6.21
CA GLU A 635 -11.91 15.80 7.53
C GLU A 635 -12.92 15.59 8.65
N MET A 636 -14.15 16.08 8.47
CA MET A 636 -15.22 15.88 9.45
C MET A 636 -15.64 14.40 9.56
N GLY A 637 -15.77 13.68 8.45
CA GLY A 637 -16.13 12.26 8.46
C GLY A 637 -15.09 11.37 9.14
N VAL A 638 -13.81 11.68 8.92
CA VAL A 638 -12.67 11.05 9.59
C VAL A 638 -12.66 11.37 11.08
N ARG A 639 -12.85 12.62 11.48
CA ARG A 639 -12.92 13.04 12.89
C ARG A 639 -14.01 12.29 13.66
N ILE A 640 -15.17 12.08 13.03
CA ILE A 640 -16.28 11.31 13.63
C ILE A 640 -15.88 9.85 13.87
N LEU A 641 -15.20 9.23 12.90
CA LEU A 641 -14.75 7.84 13.03
C LEU A 641 -13.71 7.68 14.14
N VAL A 642 -12.74 8.60 14.22
CA VAL A 642 -11.72 8.64 15.29
C VAL A 642 -12.35 8.83 16.68
N GLY A 643 -13.37 9.68 16.78
CA GLY A 643 -14.08 9.92 18.04
C GLY A 643 -14.83 8.70 18.61
N SER A 644 -14.95 7.61 17.85
CA SER A 644 -15.61 6.36 18.31
C SER A 644 -14.71 5.47 19.18
N PHE A 645 -13.38 5.59 19.09
CA PHE A 645 -12.40 4.78 19.83
C PHE A 645 -12.60 3.25 19.70
N SER A 646 -13.17 2.79 18.58
CA SER A 646 -13.63 1.42 18.40
C SER A 646 -13.05 0.76 17.15
N ASN A 647 -13.41 -0.50 16.88
CA ASN A 647 -13.07 -1.13 15.61
C ASN A 647 -13.99 -0.64 14.49
N ALA A 648 -13.43 -0.37 13.31
CA ALA A 648 -14.18 0.08 12.13
C ALA A 648 -13.97 -0.87 10.95
N ASP A 649 -14.96 -1.00 10.09
CA ASP A 649 -14.82 -1.63 8.78
C ASP A 649 -15.05 -0.63 7.65
N THR A 650 -14.96 -1.13 6.42
CA THR A 650 -15.22 -0.37 5.19
C THR A 650 -16.61 0.29 5.19
N ASP A 651 -17.65 -0.39 5.70
CA ASP A 651 -19.01 0.13 5.69
C ASP A 651 -19.21 1.27 6.69
N ASP A 652 -18.55 1.20 7.86
CA ASP A 652 -18.55 2.27 8.85
C ASP A 652 -17.95 3.56 8.26
N LEU A 653 -16.85 3.44 7.51
CA LEU A 653 -16.20 4.56 6.81
C LEU A 653 -17.14 5.19 5.76
N TRP A 654 -17.73 4.37 4.89
CA TRP A 654 -18.64 4.87 3.85
C TRP A 654 -19.89 5.51 4.43
N SER A 655 -20.42 4.96 5.52
CA SER A 655 -21.58 5.52 6.20
C SER A 655 -21.26 6.89 6.81
N SER A 656 -20.09 7.04 7.44
CA SER A 656 -19.64 8.32 7.99
C SER A 656 -19.50 9.39 6.90
N LEU A 657 -18.79 9.06 5.81
CA LEU A 657 -18.57 9.99 4.70
C LEU A 657 -19.85 10.31 3.94
N THR A 658 -20.75 9.33 3.73
CA THR A 658 -22.05 9.57 3.09
C THR A 658 -22.86 10.57 3.92
N ASN A 659 -22.91 10.39 5.24
CA ASN A 659 -23.63 11.31 6.11
C ASN A 659 -23.05 12.73 6.06
N GLN A 660 -21.73 12.90 6.01
CA GLN A 660 -21.11 14.22 5.91
C GLN A 660 -21.34 14.89 4.56
N SER A 661 -21.14 14.16 3.45
CA SER A 661 -21.38 14.71 2.11
C SER A 661 -22.82 15.23 1.93
N ARG A 662 -23.81 14.60 2.59
CA ARG A 662 -25.21 15.05 2.60
C ARG A 662 -25.46 16.33 3.39
N LEU A 663 -24.57 16.71 4.31
CA LEU A 663 -24.62 17.97 5.05
C LEU A 663 -23.88 19.11 4.34
N SER A 664 -23.10 18.78 3.31
CA SER A 664 -22.32 19.74 2.53
C SER A 664 -23.20 20.67 1.69
N LYS A 665 -22.75 21.91 1.49
CA LYS A 665 -23.45 22.87 0.61
C LYS A 665 -23.44 22.43 -0.86
N ASP A 666 -22.53 21.54 -1.23
CA ASP A 666 -22.38 21.00 -2.58
C ASP A 666 -22.92 19.56 -2.69
N ALA A 667 -23.79 19.10 -1.77
CA ALA A 667 -24.23 17.71 -1.67
C ALA A 667 -24.66 17.06 -3.01
N ASP A 668 -25.43 17.79 -3.83
CA ASP A 668 -25.94 17.29 -5.12
C ASP A 668 -24.86 17.18 -6.23
N ILE A 669 -23.72 17.86 -6.05
CA ILE A 669 -22.57 17.82 -6.98
C ILE A 669 -21.63 16.65 -6.61
N LEU A 670 -21.52 16.35 -5.31
CA LEU A 670 -20.60 15.35 -4.77
C LEU A 670 -21.14 13.93 -4.88
N LEU A 671 -22.45 13.77 -4.65
CA LEU A 671 -23.13 12.49 -4.81
C LEU A 671 -24.48 12.71 -5.48
N PRO A 672 -24.82 11.93 -6.52
CA PRO A 672 -26.15 11.98 -7.10
C PRO A 672 -27.26 11.79 -6.04
N PRO A 673 -28.45 12.38 -6.23
CA PRO A 673 -29.59 12.17 -5.34
C PRO A 673 -29.91 10.67 -5.23
N ASN A 674 -30.05 10.16 -4.01
CA ASN A 674 -30.31 8.75 -3.68
C ASN A 674 -29.16 7.74 -3.92
N VAL A 675 -27.95 8.19 -4.25
CA VAL A 675 -26.76 7.30 -4.33
C VAL A 675 -25.91 7.44 -3.07
N THR A 676 -25.50 6.33 -2.47
CA THR A 676 -24.58 6.32 -1.32
C THR A 676 -23.12 6.18 -1.76
N LEU A 677 -22.16 6.62 -0.94
CA LEU A 677 -20.75 6.30 -1.24
C LEU A 677 -20.53 4.80 -1.27
N LYS A 678 -21.19 4.02 -0.42
CA LYS A 678 -21.08 2.57 -0.46
C LYS A 678 -21.40 2.00 -1.85
N GLU A 679 -22.46 2.47 -2.50
CA GLU A 679 -22.82 2.02 -3.85
C GLU A 679 -21.77 2.40 -4.90
N VAL A 680 -21.29 3.64 -4.88
CA VAL A 680 -20.22 4.13 -5.77
C VAL A 680 -18.94 3.31 -5.56
N MET A 681 -18.50 3.23 -4.31
CA MET A 681 -17.23 2.65 -3.91
C MET A 681 -17.22 1.13 -4.00
N SER A 682 -18.39 0.46 -3.98
CA SER A 682 -18.47 -0.98 -4.25
C SER A 682 -17.93 -1.30 -5.65
N GLY A 683 -18.21 -0.45 -6.65
CA GLY A 683 -17.67 -0.60 -8.01
C GLY A 683 -16.14 -0.43 -8.09
N TRP A 684 -15.52 0.19 -7.10
CA TRP A 684 -14.07 0.41 -7.05
C TRP A 684 -13.33 -0.55 -6.11
N THR A 685 -13.98 -1.03 -5.06
CA THR A 685 -13.38 -1.84 -3.99
C THR A 685 -13.59 -3.33 -4.15
N MET A 686 -14.64 -3.76 -4.86
CA MET A 686 -15.05 -5.18 -4.99
C MET A 686 -14.60 -5.83 -6.31
N GLN A 687 -13.96 -5.09 -7.21
CA GLN A 687 -13.43 -5.61 -8.48
C GLN A 687 -11.98 -5.15 -8.72
N PRO A 688 -11.16 -5.98 -9.41
CA PRO A 688 -9.80 -5.62 -9.78
C PRO A 688 -9.76 -4.59 -10.92
N GLY A 689 -8.67 -3.84 -11.01
CA GLY A 689 -8.42 -2.91 -12.10
C GLY A 689 -9.14 -1.56 -11.97
N TYR A 690 -8.89 -0.72 -12.96
CA TYR A 690 -9.43 0.64 -13.08
C TYR A 690 -9.75 0.97 -14.55
N PRO A 691 -10.57 1.99 -14.82
CA PRO A 691 -10.93 2.34 -16.18
C PRO A 691 -9.88 3.21 -16.89
N VAL A 692 -9.83 3.08 -18.21
CA VAL A 692 -9.39 4.15 -19.12
C VAL A 692 -10.62 4.83 -19.69
N LEU A 693 -10.62 6.16 -19.62
CA LEU A 693 -11.64 7.01 -20.23
C LEU A 693 -11.15 7.48 -21.60
N THR A 694 -11.73 6.97 -22.67
CA THR A 694 -11.41 7.39 -24.05
C THR A 694 -12.35 8.50 -24.47
N VAL A 695 -11.79 9.69 -24.68
CA VAL A 695 -12.49 10.89 -25.12
C VAL A 695 -12.31 11.06 -26.62
N THR A 696 -13.43 11.07 -27.34
CA THR A 696 -13.47 11.37 -28.77
C THR A 696 -14.24 12.66 -28.99
N ARG A 697 -13.68 13.51 -29.85
CA ARG A 697 -14.28 14.81 -30.15
C ARG A 697 -14.64 14.94 -31.62
N ASP A 698 -15.84 15.43 -31.88
CA ASP A 698 -16.17 15.98 -33.19
C ASP A 698 -15.60 17.40 -33.29
N TYR A 699 -14.54 17.57 -34.06
CA TYR A 699 -13.92 18.86 -34.32
C TYR A 699 -14.74 19.76 -35.25
N GLY A 700 -15.92 19.31 -35.70
CA GLY A 700 -16.71 20.01 -36.69
C GLY A 700 -15.93 20.06 -37.98
N LYS A 701 -15.98 18.99 -38.78
CA LYS A 701 -15.69 19.17 -40.21
C LYS A 701 -16.65 20.26 -40.67
N GLY A 702 -16.13 21.44 -41.03
CA GLY A 702 -16.96 22.47 -41.63
C GLY A 702 -17.79 21.79 -42.70
N PHE A 703 -19.12 21.89 -42.60
CA PHE A 703 -20.02 21.38 -43.62
C PHE A 703 -19.65 22.10 -44.92
N ALA A 704 -18.79 21.50 -45.73
CA ALA A 704 -18.75 21.78 -47.15
C ALA A 704 -20.06 21.24 -47.69
N LEU A 705 -21.09 22.09 -47.70
CA LEU A 705 -22.28 21.92 -48.52
C LEU A 705 -21.87 22.02 -49.99
N GLN A 706 -21.15 21.02 -50.46
CA GLN A 706 -20.87 20.81 -51.86
C GLN A 706 -21.02 19.31 -52.07
N ASN A 707 -22.28 18.91 -52.30
CA ASN A 707 -22.77 17.61 -52.81
C ASN A 707 -23.99 17.04 -52.06
N ILE A 708 -24.95 17.88 -51.67
CA ILE A 708 -26.34 17.40 -51.67
C ILE A 708 -26.78 17.43 -53.15
N MET A 709 -26.78 16.27 -53.80
CA MET A 709 -27.47 16.12 -55.09
C MET A 709 -28.98 16.27 -54.84
N ILE A 710 -29.46 17.50 -54.97
CA ILE A 710 -30.89 17.81 -55.02
C ILE A 710 -31.36 17.42 -56.43
N THR A 711 -32.23 16.42 -56.51
CA THR A 711 -32.95 16.09 -57.74
C THR A 711 -33.77 17.31 -58.21
N PRO A 712 -33.84 17.60 -59.52
CA PRO A 712 -34.35 18.87 -60.07
C PRO A 712 -35.86 19.14 -59.84
N ILE A 713 -36.54 18.29 -59.07
CA ILE A 713 -37.98 18.38 -58.81
C ILE A 713 -38.29 19.17 -57.52
N LEU A 714 -37.31 19.43 -56.64
CA LEU A 714 -37.53 20.12 -55.36
C LEU A 714 -36.92 21.53 -55.25
N ALA A 715 -36.19 22.00 -56.28
CA ALA A 715 -35.53 23.30 -56.29
C ALA A 715 -36.44 24.52 -55.97
N PRO A 716 -37.71 24.58 -56.41
CA PRO A 716 -38.58 25.73 -56.10
C PRO A 716 -39.03 25.77 -54.63
N LEU A 717 -39.20 24.60 -53.99
CA LEU A 717 -39.64 24.49 -52.59
C LEU A 717 -38.54 24.87 -51.61
N THR A 718 -37.29 24.54 -51.91
CA THR A 718 -36.11 24.94 -51.11
C THR A 718 -35.84 26.44 -51.15
N GLN A 719 -36.12 27.12 -52.25
CA GLN A 719 -35.97 28.58 -52.34
C GLN A 719 -37.06 29.33 -51.55
N ILE A 720 -38.28 28.78 -51.52
CA ILE A 720 -39.38 29.34 -50.71
C ILE A 720 -39.09 29.10 -49.21
N LEU A 721 -38.62 27.90 -48.83
CA LEU A 721 -38.21 27.62 -47.45
C LEU A 721 -37.04 28.50 -46.98
N LEU A 722 -36.04 28.76 -47.84
CA LEU A 722 -34.92 29.67 -47.52
C LEU A 722 -35.34 31.14 -47.42
N SER A 723 -36.45 31.55 -48.04
CA SER A 723 -36.98 32.93 -47.95
C SER A 723 -37.87 33.18 -46.73
N ILE A 724 -38.28 32.13 -46.01
CA ILE A 724 -39.19 32.21 -44.85
C ILE A 724 -38.43 32.25 -43.52
N PHE A 725 -37.18 31.78 -43.49
CA PHE A 725 -36.37 31.78 -42.27
C PHE A 725 -35.41 32.98 -42.24
N ASP A 726 -35.72 33.91 -41.34
CA ASP A 726 -34.92 35.08 -40.97
C ASP A 726 -33.47 34.67 -40.65
N ASP A 727 -32.49 35.49 -41.06
CA ASP A 727 -31.04 35.25 -40.92
C ASP A 727 -30.59 35.00 -39.46
N GLY A 728 -31.44 35.34 -38.49
CA GLY A 728 -31.26 35.03 -37.07
C GLY A 728 -31.43 33.55 -36.70
N VAL A 729 -32.28 32.80 -37.41
CA VAL A 729 -32.56 31.37 -37.11
C VAL A 729 -31.44 30.48 -37.63
N ASN A 730 -30.82 30.79 -38.76
CA ASN A 730 -29.63 30.07 -39.23
C ASN A 730 -28.41 30.32 -38.33
N LYS A 731 -28.26 31.49 -37.71
CA LYS A 731 -27.26 31.69 -36.65
C LYS A 731 -27.57 30.95 -35.35
N ALA A 732 -28.83 30.62 -35.08
CA ALA A 732 -29.26 29.87 -33.89
C ALA A 732 -29.26 28.35 -34.09
N LEU A 733 -29.55 27.85 -35.31
CA LEU A 733 -29.47 26.43 -35.67
C LEU A 733 -28.06 25.99 -36.09
N ILE A 734 -27.18 26.92 -36.48
CA ILE A 734 -25.73 26.70 -36.65
C ILE A 734 -24.99 27.07 -35.35
N ASN A 735 -25.55 26.72 -34.20
CA ASN A 735 -24.69 26.41 -33.07
C ASN A 735 -24.10 25.04 -33.38
N LEU A 736 -22.84 25.00 -33.84
CA LEU A 736 -22.05 23.77 -33.95
C LEU A 736 -22.20 22.99 -32.65
N ILE A 737 -22.98 21.90 -32.66
CA ILE A 737 -23.02 20.97 -31.54
C ILE A 737 -21.71 20.19 -31.62
N ILE A 738 -20.64 20.73 -31.03
CA ILE A 738 -19.44 19.96 -30.73
C ILE A 738 -19.87 18.89 -29.75
N THR A 739 -19.72 17.63 -30.17
CA THR A 739 -19.99 16.47 -29.33
C THR A 739 -18.68 15.97 -28.75
N LEU A 740 -18.70 15.67 -27.46
CA LEU A 740 -17.66 14.90 -26.78
C LEU A 740 -18.29 13.55 -26.43
N SER A 741 -17.77 12.46 -26.98
CA SER A 741 -18.12 11.12 -26.54
C SER A 741 -17.04 10.57 -25.62
N MET A 742 -17.47 9.99 -24.51
CA MET A 742 -16.62 9.38 -23.50
C MET A 742 -16.98 7.91 -23.39
N LEU A 743 -16.00 7.05 -23.62
CA LEU A 743 -16.12 5.59 -23.48
C LEU A 743 -15.24 5.13 -22.32
N GLN A 744 -15.79 4.36 -21.39
CA GLN A 744 -15.00 3.69 -20.36
C GLN A 744 -14.76 2.22 -20.71
N SER A 745 -13.56 1.72 -20.40
CA SER A 745 -13.20 0.31 -20.46
C SER A 745 -12.12 0.01 -19.43
N ARG A 746 -11.98 -1.25 -18.99
CA ARG A 746 -10.86 -1.64 -18.10
C ARG A 746 -9.52 -1.35 -18.78
N PHE A 747 -8.63 -0.64 -18.11
CA PHE A 747 -7.24 -0.50 -18.55
C PHE A 747 -6.46 -1.77 -18.17
N THR A 748 -5.75 -2.36 -19.13
CA THR A 748 -4.85 -3.49 -18.88
C THR A 748 -3.64 -3.44 -19.80
N LEU A 749 -2.51 -3.97 -19.32
CA LEU A 749 -1.31 -4.17 -20.15
C LEU A 749 -1.35 -5.47 -20.97
N GLU A 750 -2.30 -6.36 -20.66
CA GLU A 750 -2.56 -7.58 -21.42
C GLU A 750 -3.42 -7.28 -22.66
N ASP A 751 -3.80 -8.29 -23.44
CA ASP A 751 -4.53 -8.06 -24.69
C ASP A 751 -5.89 -7.38 -24.43
N PRO A 752 -6.14 -6.16 -24.97
CA PRO A 752 -7.39 -5.44 -24.74
C PRO A 752 -8.62 -6.14 -25.31
N THR A 753 -8.45 -7.17 -26.16
CA THR A 753 -9.56 -8.00 -26.65
C THR A 753 -10.11 -8.98 -25.60
N GLU A 754 -9.37 -9.22 -24.51
CA GLU A 754 -9.81 -9.98 -23.34
C GLU A 754 -10.43 -9.07 -22.26
N ALA A 755 -10.70 -7.79 -22.57
CA ALA A 755 -11.18 -6.82 -21.60
C ALA A 755 -12.50 -7.25 -20.93
N SER A 756 -12.45 -7.38 -19.61
CA SER A 756 -13.61 -7.57 -18.73
C SER A 756 -14.69 -6.52 -19.01
N SER A 757 -15.97 -6.91 -18.96
CA SER A 757 -17.13 -6.01 -19.00
C SER A 757 -17.33 -5.20 -17.72
N SER A 758 -16.25 -4.96 -16.96
CA SER A 758 -16.26 -4.18 -15.72
C SER A 758 -16.54 -2.72 -16.04
N LEU A 759 -17.44 -2.11 -15.27
CA LEU A 759 -17.81 -0.71 -15.35
C LEU A 759 -17.65 -0.07 -13.97
N TRP A 760 -17.41 1.23 -13.96
CA TRP A 760 -17.21 2.03 -12.75
C TRP A 760 -18.12 3.25 -12.72
N TYR A 761 -18.41 3.73 -11.52
CA TYR A 761 -18.91 5.08 -11.29
C TYR A 761 -17.74 6.06 -11.43
N ILE A 762 -17.69 6.82 -12.53
CA ILE A 762 -16.55 7.71 -12.80
C ILE A 762 -16.96 9.18 -12.60
N PRO A 763 -16.38 9.87 -11.60
CA PRO A 763 -16.47 11.32 -11.42
C PRO A 763 -15.57 11.99 -12.48
N VAL A 764 -16.18 12.68 -13.44
CA VAL A 764 -15.44 13.29 -14.55
C VAL A 764 -15.35 14.80 -14.38
N SER A 765 -14.13 15.26 -14.09
CA SER A 765 -13.75 16.67 -14.17
C SER A 765 -13.06 16.94 -15.51
N TYR A 766 -13.41 18.05 -16.15
CA TYR A 766 -12.79 18.46 -17.41
C TYR A 766 -12.78 19.98 -17.57
N MET A 767 -11.85 20.49 -18.36
CA MET A 767 -11.78 21.89 -18.77
C MET A 767 -11.43 22.02 -20.25
N CYS A 768 -11.85 23.14 -20.84
CA CYS A 768 -11.41 23.56 -22.16
C CYS A 768 -10.29 24.60 -22.05
N GLN A 769 -9.46 24.73 -23.08
CA GLN A 769 -8.33 25.69 -23.10
C GLN A 769 -8.72 27.16 -22.80
N THR A 770 -9.95 27.57 -23.13
CA THR A 770 -10.45 28.94 -22.90
C THR A 770 -10.80 29.22 -21.44
N GLU A 771 -10.76 28.21 -20.58
CA GLU A 771 -11.10 28.32 -19.17
C GLU A 771 -9.85 28.63 -18.34
N ASN A 772 -9.89 29.71 -17.56
CA ASN A 772 -8.74 30.17 -16.78
C ASN A 772 -8.69 29.63 -15.34
N LYS A 773 -9.67 28.80 -14.93
CA LYS A 773 -9.76 28.29 -13.55
C LYS A 773 -9.94 26.77 -13.55
N ILE A 774 -8.95 26.08 -13.00
CA ILE A 774 -9.00 24.64 -12.76
C ILE A 774 -9.93 24.39 -11.58
N THR A 775 -10.92 23.52 -11.78
CA THR A 775 -11.83 23.05 -10.73
C THR A 775 -11.87 21.54 -10.80
N THR A 776 -11.43 20.87 -9.74
CA THR A 776 -11.37 19.40 -9.68
C THR A 776 -12.72 18.76 -9.40
N LYS A 777 -13.76 19.54 -9.06
CA LYS A 777 -15.12 19.05 -8.85
C LYS A 777 -15.65 18.36 -10.13
N PRO A 778 -16.36 17.22 -9.99
CA PRO A 778 -16.94 16.54 -11.14
C PRO A 778 -17.97 17.45 -11.83
N ARG A 779 -17.92 17.47 -13.16
CA ARG A 779 -18.92 18.14 -14.02
C ARG A 779 -19.96 17.16 -14.55
N VAL A 780 -19.57 15.90 -14.71
CA VAL A 780 -20.42 14.81 -15.15
C VAL A 780 -20.01 13.52 -14.43
N TRP A 781 -20.95 12.60 -14.29
CA TRP A 781 -20.73 11.27 -13.77
C TRP A 781 -21.04 10.24 -14.86
N LEU A 782 -20.16 9.25 -15.05
CA LEU A 782 -20.52 8.02 -15.76
C LEU A 782 -21.05 7.03 -14.72
N ASN A 783 -22.35 6.73 -14.75
CA ASN A 783 -23.02 5.98 -13.69
C ASN A 783 -23.12 4.50 -14.06
N MET A 784 -21.96 3.82 -14.16
CA MET A 784 -21.88 2.47 -14.71
C MET A 784 -22.33 2.37 -16.18
N ASP A 785 -22.36 3.50 -16.88
CA ASP A 785 -22.61 3.55 -18.32
C ASP A 785 -21.31 3.26 -19.09
N SER A 786 -21.38 2.43 -20.14
CA SER A 786 -20.21 2.18 -20.99
C SER A 786 -19.78 3.42 -21.76
N GLU A 787 -20.75 4.24 -22.19
CA GLU A 787 -20.51 5.44 -22.99
C GLU A 787 -21.48 6.57 -22.59
N ILE A 788 -21.00 7.80 -22.65
CA ILE A 788 -21.83 9.00 -22.54
C ILE A 788 -21.41 10.04 -23.59
N THR A 789 -22.39 10.63 -24.26
CA THR A 789 -22.16 11.72 -25.22
C THR A 789 -22.67 13.04 -24.63
N LEU A 790 -21.78 14.02 -24.49
CA LEU A 790 -22.14 15.37 -24.09
C LEU A 790 -22.52 16.20 -25.32
N HIS A 791 -23.77 16.65 -25.36
CA HIS A 791 -24.26 17.59 -26.35
C HIS A 791 -24.14 19.03 -25.81
N SER A 792 -23.72 19.97 -26.66
CA SER A 792 -23.61 21.40 -26.33
C SER A 792 -22.52 21.73 -25.29
N VAL A 793 -21.33 21.14 -25.43
CA VAL A 793 -20.17 21.54 -24.62
C VAL A 793 -19.78 22.97 -25.03
N THR A 794 -20.15 23.95 -24.23
CA THR A 794 -19.74 25.34 -24.45
C THR A 794 -18.22 25.44 -24.36
N LYS A 795 -17.57 25.87 -25.46
CA LYS A 795 -16.21 26.47 -25.52
C LYS A 795 -14.95 25.57 -25.65
N PRO A 796 -14.91 24.61 -26.58
CA PRO A 796 -13.62 24.48 -27.28
C PRO A 796 -13.80 24.62 -28.79
N GLY A 797 -13.12 25.58 -29.41
CA GLY A 797 -12.97 25.67 -30.87
C GLY A 797 -12.10 24.52 -31.42
N PRO A 798 -12.13 24.24 -32.73
CA PRO A 798 -11.43 23.09 -33.34
C PRO A 798 -9.89 23.10 -33.18
N LYS A 799 -9.32 24.20 -32.71
CA LYS A 799 -7.89 24.38 -32.45
C LYS A 799 -7.55 24.43 -30.96
N GLU A 800 -8.52 24.23 -30.10
CA GLU A 800 -8.37 24.31 -28.65
C GLU A 800 -8.40 22.90 -28.07
N TRP A 801 -7.52 22.60 -27.13
CA TRP A 801 -7.52 21.32 -26.45
C TRP A 801 -8.63 21.23 -25.38
N VAL A 802 -9.01 20.00 -25.06
CA VAL A 802 -9.76 19.64 -23.85
C VAL A 802 -8.89 18.77 -22.95
N LEU A 803 -9.08 18.88 -21.64
CA LEU A 803 -8.32 18.15 -20.64
C LEU A 803 -9.27 17.59 -19.58
N PHE A 804 -9.07 16.34 -19.20
CA PHE A 804 -9.91 15.59 -18.27
C PHE A 804 -9.09 15.05 -17.08
N ASN A 805 -9.80 14.63 -16.03
CA ASN A 805 -9.24 14.21 -14.74
C ASN A 805 -8.34 15.30 -14.13
N LEU A 806 -8.93 16.48 -13.90
CA LEU A 806 -8.19 17.65 -13.45
C LEU A 806 -7.57 17.42 -12.07
N GLY A 807 -6.26 17.71 -11.97
CA GLY A 807 -5.48 17.43 -10.76
C GLY A 807 -5.25 15.94 -10.51
N MET A 808 -5.55 15.07 -11.48
CA MET A 808 -5.45 13.61 -11.37
C MET A 808 -6.13 13.06 -10.09
N THR A 809 -7.30 13.63 -9.78
CA THR A 809 -8.06 13.32 -8.57
C THR A 809 -8.80 11.99 -8.66
N GLY A 810 -9.17 11.57 -9.87
CA GLY A 810 -9.77 10.27 -10.14
C GLY A 810 -8.74 9.17 -10.39
N PHE A 811 -9.03 7.95 -9.92
CA PHE A 811 -8.23 6.75 -10.13
C PHE A 811 -8.48 6.13 -11.52
N TYR A 812 -8.23 6.89 -12.59
CA TYR A 812 -8.40 6.45 -13.97
C TYR A 812 -7.48 7.19 -14.93
N ARG A 813 -7.17 6.54 -16.06
CA ARG A 813 -6.36 7.13 -17.14
C ARG A 813 -7.26 7.80 -18.16
N VAL A 814 -6.76 8.81 -18.85
CA VAL A 814 -7.50 9.44 -19.95
C VAL A 814 -6.77 9.27 -21.26
N ASN A 815 -7.47 8.71 -22.24
CA ASN A 815 -7.04 8.72 -23.63
C ASN A 815 -7.85 9.77 -24.42
N TYR A 816 -7.19 10.39 -25.40
CA TYR A 816 -7.83 11.31 -26.33
C TYR A 816 -7.62 10.83 -27.76
N ASP A 817 -8.44 11.33 -28.68
CA ASP A 817 -8.11 11.23 -30.10
C ASP A 817 -6.77 11.92 -30.43
N GLU A 818 -6.11 11.47 -31.50
CA GLU A 818 -4.78 11.95 -31.89
C GLU A 818 -4.73 13.47 -32.05
N ARG A 819 -5.82 14.09 -32.53
CA ARG A 819 -5.87 15.53 -32.74
C ARG A 819 -5.81 16.28 -31.41
N ASN A 820 -6.50 15.83 -30.37
CA ASN A 820 -6.41 16.46 -29.06
C ASN A 820 -5.01 16.27 -28.45
N TRP A 821 -4.40 15.09 -28.60
CA TRP A 821 -3.02 14.85 -28.18
C TRP A 821 -2.05 15.81 -28.87
N GLU A 822 -2.16 16.01 -30.18
CA GLU A 822 -1.37 17.01 -30.90
C GLU A 822 -1.55 18.43 -30.33
N LEU A 823 -2.79 18.83 -30.02
CA LEU A 823 -3.08 20.16 -29.45
C LEU A 823 -2.44 20.32 -28.06
N LEU A 824 -2.51 19.30 -27.20
CA LEU A 824 -1.87 19.29 -25.88
C LEU A 824 -0.34 19.30 -26.00
N THR A 825 0.25 18.49 -26.89
CA THR A 825 1.69 18.50 -27.17
C THR A 825 2.14 19.88 -27.64
N ASN A 826 1.42 20.48 -28.61
CA ASN A 826 1.74 21.81 -29.10
C ASN A 826 1.61 22.89 -28.01
N HIS A 827 0.64 22.75 -27.10
CA HIS A 827 0.51 23.65 -25.95
C HIS A 827 1.75 23.56 -25.05
N LEU A 828 2.18 22.36 -24.65
CA LEU A 828 3.36 22.19 -23.79
C LEU A 828 4.65 22.68 -24.44
N MET A 829 4.79 22.53 -25.76
CA MET A 829 5.99 22.93 -26.51
C MET A 829 6.10 24.46 -26.67
N ASN A 830 4.98 25.14 -26.92
CA ASN A 830 5.00 26.52 -27.43
C ASN A 830 4.56 27.59 -26.41
N THR A 831 3.95 27.19 -25.29
CA THR A 831 3.32 28.14 -24.36
C THR A 831 4.33 28.81 -23.42
N LYS A 832 4.01 30.03 -22.97
CA LYS A 832 4.78 30.77 -21.97
C LYS A 832 4.52 30.24 -20.56
N GLU A 833 5.41 30.52 -19.63
CA GLU A 833 5.36 29.99 -18.25
C GLU A 833 4.08 30.40 -17.49
N ASP A 834 3.57 31.62 -17.71
CA ASP A 834 2.33 32.15 -17.13
C ASP A 834 1.05 31.49 -17.65
N GLN A 835 1.15 30.71 -18.72
CA GLN A 835 0.07 29.94 -19.35
C GLN A 835 0.33 28.42 -19.29
N SER A 836 1.33 28.01 -18.50
CA SER A 836 1.74 26.62 -18.32
C SER A 836 0.68 25.82 -17.55
N LEU A 837 0.54 24.54 -17.90
CA LEU A 837 -0.30 23.62 -17.16
C LEU A 837 0.32 23.30 -15.79
N PRO A 838 -0.49 22.97 -14.76
CA PRO A 838 0.01 22.58 -13.44
C PRO A 838 0.95 21.36 -13.50
N LEU A 839 1.79 21.22 -12.48
CA LEU A 839 2.77 20.13 -12.38
C LEU A 839 2.13 18.74 -12.47
N VAL A 840 1.07 18.51 -11.69
CA VAL A 840 0.32 17.26 -11.67
C VAL A 840 -0.29 16.94 -13.04
N THR A 841 -0.84 17.93 -13.74
CA THR A 841 -1.40 17.75 -15.08
C THR A 841 -0.32 17.36 -16.09
N LYS A 842 0.85 18.00 -16.05
CA LYS A 842 1.96 17.65 -16.95
C LYS A 842 2.46 16.22 -16.70
N ALA A 843 2.56 15.83 -15.43
CA ALA A 843 2.92 14.47 -15.03
C ALA A 843 1.87 13.43 -15.48
N GLN A 844 0.58 13.72 -15.30
CA GLN A 844 -0.53 12.89 -15.78
C GLN A 844 -0.45 12.68 -17.29
N LEU A 845 -0.27 13.74 -18.09
CA LEU A 845 -0.20 13.63 -19.55
C LEU A 845 0.97 12.73 -20.01
N LEU A 846 2.13 12.86 -19.37
CA LEU A 846 3.29 12.02 -19.66
C LEU A 846 3.06 10.56 -19.29
N ASP A 847 2.55 10.32 -18.08
CA ASP A 847 2.29 8.97 -17.58
C ASP A 847 1.18 8.26 -18.37
N ASP A 848 0.07 8.95 -18.64
CA ASP A 848 -1.03 8.44 -19.46
C ASP A 848 -0.55 8.13 -20.88
N ALA A 849 0.09 9.08 -21.57
CA ALA A 849 0.49 8.85 -22.95
C ALA A 849 1.42 7.62 -23.11
N LEU A 850 2.40 7.47 -22.23
CA LEU A 850 3.36 6.36 -22.31
C LEU A 850 2.75 5.00 -21.89
N ASN A 851 1.86 4.97 -20.89
CA ASN A 851 1.14 3.75 -20.50
C ASN A 851 0.06 3.37 -21.51
N LEU A 852 -0.64 4.33 -22.10
CA LEU A 852 -1.60 4.09 -23.19
C LEU A 852 -0.89 3.54 -24.42
N ALA A 853 0.30 4.06 -24.75
CA ALA A 853 1.11 3.50 -25.83
C ALA A 853 1.56 2.07 -25.55
N ARG A 854 1.94 1.79 -24.30
CA ARG A 854 2.32 0.45 -23.84
C ARG A 854 1.16 -0.56 -23.95
N ALA A 855 -0.05 -0.15 -23.57
CA ALA A 855 -1.27 -0.95 -23.67
C ALA A 855 -1.84 -1.02 -25.10
N GLY A 856 -1.38 -0.17 -26.03
CA GLY A 856 -1.87 -0.10 -27.41
C GLY A 856 -3.13 0.74 -27.61
N HIS A 857 -3.48 1.59 -26.65
CA HIS A 857 -4.55 2.59 -26.78
C HIS A 857 -4.10 3.86 -27.50
N LEU A 858 -2.78 4.09 -27.59
CA LEU A 858 -2.16 5.23 -28.26
C LEU A 858 -0.98 4.75 -29.12
N GLU A 859 -0.67 5.43 -30.22
CA GLU A 859 0.53 5.09 -30.98
C GLU A 859 1.80 5.63 -30.30
N TYR A 860 2.86 4.81 -30.27
CA TYR A 860 4.16 5.19 -29.69
C TYR A 860 4.72 6.53 -30.22
N PRO A 861 4.69 6.82 -31.53
CA PRO A 861 5.11 8.13 -32.06
C PRO A 861 4.40 9.32 -31.42
N VAL A 862 3.11 9.22 -31.08
CA VAL A 862 2.36 10.31 -30.43
C VAL A 862 2.87 10.52 -29.01
N ALA A 863 3.02 9.44 -28.24
CA ALA A 863 3.54 9.50 -26.88
C ALA A 863 5.00 10.00 -26.81
N LEU A 864 5.87 9.56 -27.72
CA LEU A 864 7.27 9.99 -27.80
C LEU A 864 7.42 11.43 -28.33
N ASN A 865 6.48 11.91 -29.14
CA ASN A 865 6.46 13.32 -29.53
C ASN A 865 6.15 14.23 -28.35
N LEU A 866 5.28 13.79 -27.43
CA LEU A 866 4.96 14.52 -26.21
C LEU A 866 6.22 14.73 -25.36
N THR A 867 7.00 13.68 -25.08
CA THR A 867 8.17 13.75 -24.18
C THR A 867 9.21 14.79 -24.59
N ARG A 868 9.30 15.17 -25.86
CA ARG A 868 10.21 16.20 -26.37
C ARG A 868 10.07 17.56 -25.68
N TYR A 869 8.89 17.87 -25.11
CA TYR A 869 8.70 19.14 -24.38
C TYR A 869 9.63 19.26 -23.16
N LEU A 870 10.03 18.12 -22.58
CA LEU A 870 10.89 18.06 -21.39
C LEU A 870 12.22 18.79 -21.62
N ALA A 871 12.88 18.54 -22.77
CA ALA A 871 14.11 19.22 -23.15
C ALA A 871 13.93 20.73 -23.27
N LEU A 872 12.82 21.16 -23.86
CA LEU A 872 12.60 22.55 -24.25
C LEU A 872 12.19 23.43 -23.08
N LYS A 873 11.37 22.92 -22.15
CA LYS A 873 10.64 23.77 -21.19
C LYS A 873 10.61 23.24 -19.76
N GLU A 874 10.72 21.94 -19.52
CA GLU A 874 10.46 21.40 -18.19
C GLU A 874 11.64 21.54 -17.24
N ARG A 875 11.39 22.10 -16.06
CA ARG A 875 12.37 22.32 -14.99
C ARG A 875 11.93 21.75 -13.64
N ASN A 876 10.75 21.14 -13.58
CA ASN A 876 10.16 20.68 -12.34
C ASN A 876 10.37 19.19 -12.13
N TYR A 877 10.60 18.81 -10.88
CA TYR A 877 10.84 17.43 -10.47
C TYR A 877 9.72 16.46 -10.90
N VAL A 878 8.46 16.82 -10.65
CA VAL A 878 7.33 15.89 -10.76
C VAL A 878 7.10 15.37 -12.19
N PRO A 879 7.02 16.22 -13.24
CA PRO A 879 6.84 15.72 -14.60
C PRO A 879 8.04 14.93 -15.13
N TRP A 880 9.26 15.31 -14.73
CA TRP A 880 10.47 14.55 -15.09
C TRP A 880 10.44 13.13 -14.52
N VAL A 881 10.06 12.96 -13.25
CA VAL A 881 9.95 11.63 -12.64
C VAL A 881 8.86 10.79 -13.31
N ALA A 882 7.68 11.36 -13.58
CA ALA A 882 6.61 10.65 -14.28
C ALA A 882 7.03 10.14 -15.68
N ALA A 883 7.79 10.94 -16.44
CA ALA A 883 8.36 10.49 -17.70
C ALA A 883 9.44 9.42 -17.51
N MET A 884 10.33 9.60 -16.53
CA MET A 884 11.44 8.69 -16.25
C MET A 884 10.97 7.27 -15.91
N GLU A 885 9.93 7.10 -15.09
CA GLU A 885 9.40 5.76 -14.77
C GLU A 885 9.04 4.98 -16.05
N ASN A 886 8.37 5.64 -16.99
CA ASN A 886 7.95 5.03 -18.25
C ASN A 886 9.09 4.88 -19.27
N LEU A 887 9.98 5.86 -19.38
CA LEU A 887 11.19 5.76 -20.20
C LEU A 887 12.13 4.66 -19.69
N GLY A 888 12.08 4.35 -18.40
CA GLY A 888 12.88 3.30 -17.76
C GLY A 888 12.43 1.92 -18.22
N HIS A 889 11.11 1.76 -18.43
CA HIS A 889 10.57 0.57 -19.06
C HIS A 889 11.06 0.40 -20.50
N LEU A 890 11.04 1.47 -21.31
CA LEU A 890 11.59 1.43 -22.67
C LEU A 890 13.09 1.12 -22.68
N ARG A 891 13.84 1.69 -21.74
CA ARG A 891 15.27 1.38 -21.56
C ARG A 891 15.49 -0.12 -21.39
N LEU A 892 14.74 -0.75 -20.48
CA LEU A 892 14.81 -2.20 -20.24
C LEU A 892 14.48 -3.01 -21.50
N LEU A 893 13.39 -2.65 -22.20
CA LEU A 893 12.89 -3.40 -23.36
C LEU A 893 13.80 -3.28 -24.61
N LEU A 894 14.46 -2.13 -24.76
CA LEU A 894 15.34 -1.84 -25.89
C LEU A 894 16.79 -2.27 -25.64
N ARG A 895 17.18 -2.58 -24.40
CA ARG A 895 18.58 -2.86 -24.00
C ARG A 895 19.34 -3.80 -24.94
N ASP A 896 18.68 -4.87 -25.38
CA ASP A 896 19.27 -5.91 -26.24
C ASP A 896 18.94 -5.69 -27.74
N SER A 897 18.74 -4.43 -28.16
CA SER A 897 18.42 -4.05 -29.54
C SER A 897 19.48 -3.14 -30.14
N SER A 898 19.62 -3.17 -31.47
CA SER A 898 20.52 -2.26 -32.20
C SER A 898 20.14 -0.78 -32.03
N SER A 899 18.86 -0.48 -31.78
CA SER A 899 18.35 0.86 -31.52
C SER A 899 18.66 1.40 -30.11
N TYR A 900 19.25 0.59 -29.21
CA TYR A 900 19.50 1.03 -27.83
C TYR A 900 20.46 2.23 -27.77
N ILE A 901 21.50 2.24 -28.61
CA ILE A 901 22.46 3.35 -28.69
C ILE A 901 21.75 4.65 -29.12
N THR A 902 20.85 4.54 -30.11
CA THR A 902 20.00 5.65 -30.58
C THR A 902 19.07 6.15 -29.45
N PHE A 903 18.51 5.23 -28.67
CA PHE A 903 17.68 5.57 -27.51
C PHE A 903 18.48 6.26 -26.40
N GLN A 904 19.68 5.78 -26.08
CA GLN A 904 20.60 6.44 -25.14
C GLN A 904 20.92 7.86 -25.61
N LYS A 905 21.20 8.05 -26.90
CA LYS A 905 21.44 9.37 -27.47
C LYS A 905 20.23 10.30 -27.32
N TYR A 906 19.03 9.79 -27.60
CA TYR A 906 17.78 10.53 -27.36
C TYR A 906 17.62 10.96 -25.90
N LEU A 907 17.87 10.08 -24.92
CA LEU A 907 17.81 10.42 -23.49
C LEU A 907 18.84 11.49 -23.10
N GLN A 908 20.07 11.39 -23.62
CA GLN A 908 21.10 12.41 -23.41
C GLN A 908 20.65 13.77 -23.97
N ASP A 909 20.12 13.81 -25.18
CA ASP A 909 19.64 15.05 -25.80
C ASP A 909 18.45 15.64 -25.04
N LEU A 910 17.57 14.78 -24.52
CA LEU A 910 16.45 15.17 -23.69
C LEU A 910 16.89 15.87 -22.39
N MET A 911 17.92 15.34 -21.73
CA MET A 911 18.35 15.78 -20.40
C MET A 911 19.49 16.82 -20.41
N SER A 912 20.21 16.95 -21.52
CA SER A 912 21.34 17.89 -21.64
C SER A 912 20.99 19.33 -21.23
N PRO A 913 19.84 19.91 -21.62
CA PRO A 913 19.49 21.27 -21.23
C PRO A 913 19.38 21.46 -19.71
N ILE A 914 18.69 20.53 -19.02
CA ILE A 914 18.49 20.60 -17.57
C ILE A 914 19.76 20.23 -16.81
N TYR A 915 20.55 19.28 -17.32
CA TYR A 915 21.86 18.95 -16.79
C TYR A 915 22.79 20.17 -16.77
N ASN A 916 22.86 20.92 -17.86
CA ASN A 916 23.69 22.12 -17.97
C ASN A 916 23.25 23.23 -17.00
N GLU A 917 21.95 23.31 -16.68
CA GLU A 917 21.42 24.30 -15.75
C GLU A 917 21.69 23.95 -14.28
N LEU A 918 21.50 22.69 -13.90
CA LEU A 918 21.67 22.19 -12.54
C LEU A 918 23.14 21.99 -12.17
N SER A 919 23.98 21.62 -13.14
CA SER A 919 25.38 21.22 -12.97
C SER A 919 25.57 19.99 -12.04
N THR A 920 26.82 19.54 -11.87
CA THR A 920 27.14 18.40 -10.99
C THR A 920 27.07 18.73 -9.50
N SER A 921 27.24 20.01 -9.14
CA SER A 921 27.19 20.52 -7.78
C SER A 921 25.96 21.41 -7.57
N GLY A 922 25.25 21.22 -6.46
CA GLY A 922 24.11 22.09 -6.11
C GLY A 922 24.54 23.55 -5.89
N LYS A 923 23.61 24.48 -6.11
CA LYS A 923 23.81 25.92 -5.85
C LYS A 923 23.40 26.26 -4.42
N ALA A 924 24.00 27.32 -3.86
CA ALA A 924 23.56 27.83 -2.55
C ALA A 924 22.10 28.32 -2.65
N GLY A 925 21.24 27.88 -1.73
CA GLY A 925 19.81 28.20 -1.73
C GLY A 925 18.96 27.40 -2.74
N GLU A 926 19.52 26.33 -3.34
CA GLU A 926 18.77 25.40 -4.20
C GLU A 926 17.54 24.84 -3.45
N SER A 927 16.39 24.81 -4.12
CA SER A 927 15.16 24.21 -3.56
C SER A 927 15.30 22.69 -3.44
N ARG A 928 14.54 22.10 -2.51
CA ARG A 928 14.48 20.64 -2.30
C ARG A 928 14.22 19.89 -3.61
N ARG A 929 13.23 20.34 -4.39
CA ARG A 929 12.84 19.75 -5.68
C ARG A 929 13.95 19.84 -6.73
N GLN A 930 14.70 20.94 -6.77
CA GLN A 930 15.86 21.07 -7.67
C GLN A 930 16.98 20.11 -7.29
N SER A 931 17.29 19.97 -6.00
CA SER A 931 18.29 18.99 -5.55
C SER A 931 17.88 17.56 -5.90
N LEU A 932 16.61 17.19 -5.70
CA LEU A 932 16.08 15.88 -6.10
C LEU A 932 16.12 15.67 -7.62
N LEU A 933 15.77 16.70 -8.40
CA LEU A 933 15.86 16.64 -9.85
C LEU A 933 17.30 16.47 -10.31
N ARG A 934 18.27 17.17 -9.71
CA ARG A 934 19.70 17.01 -10.01
C ARG A 934 20.18 15.58 -9.76
N ILE A 935 19.77 14.96 -8.65
CA ILE A 935 20.07 13.54 -8.36
C ILE A 935 19.53 12.64 -9.50
N LYS A 936 18.27 12.81 -9.89
CA LYS A 936 17.66 12.00 -10.96
C LYS A 936 18.34 12.23 -12.32
N ILE A 937 18.56 13.48 -12.72
CA ILE A 937 19.21 13.82 -13.99
C ILE A 937 20.62 13.25 -14.07
N LEU A 938 21.44 13.39 -13.01
CA LEU A 938 22.80 12.83 -13.00
C LEU A 938 22.80 11.30 -13.07
N THR A 939 21.87 10.65 -12.35
CA THR A 939 21.70 9.19 -12.41
C THR A 939 21.37 8.75 -13.85
N TRP A 940 20.41 9.41 -14.49
CA TRP A 940 19.95 9.05 -15.82
C TRP A 940 20.94 9.38 -16.93
N MET A 941 21.69 10.48 -16.80
CA MET A 941 22.80 10.80 -17.71
C MET A 941 23.91 9.76 -17.60
N SER A 942 24.27 9.31 -16.39
CA SER A 942 25.20 8.19 -16.20
C SER A 942 24.68 6.90 -16.82
N ASP A 943 23.43 6.55 -16.54
CA ASP A 943 22.77 5.35 -17.06
C ASP A 943 22.60 5.33 -18.58
N SER A 944 22.55 6.52 -19.19
CA SER A 944 22.53 6.70 -20.64
C SER A 944 23.93 6.81 -21.25
N GLU A 945 25.00 6.57 -20.47
CA GLU A 945 26.41 6.58 -20.91
C GLU A 945 26.91 7.96 -21.39
N ALA A 946 26.46 9.05 -20.74
CA ALA A 946 26.90 10.41 -21.06
C ALA A 946 28.38 10.66 -20.67
N PRO A 947 29.29 10.93 -21.63
CA PRO A 947 30.75 10.97 -21.37
C PRO A 947 31.19 11.93 -20.25
N GLU A 948 30.57 13.09 -20.16
CA GLU A 948 30.86 14.11 -19.16
C GLU A 948 30.55 13.63 -17.73
N VAL A 949 29.46 12.89 -17.54
CA VAL A 949 29.08 12.34 -16.22
C VAL A 949 29.95 11.14 -15.87
N LEU A 950 30.26 10.28 -16.86
CA LEU A 950 31.15 9.13 -16.66
C LEU A 950 32.54 9.58 -16.18
N SER A 951 33.15 10.54 -16.88
CA SER A 951 34.48 11.06 -16.53
C SER A 951 34.49 11.74 -15.16
N TRP A 952 33.45 12.49 -14.82
CA TRP A 952 33.29 13.13 -13.51
C TRP A 952 33.18 12.09 -12.38
N ALA A 953 32.33 11.08 -12.54
CA ALA A 953 32.13 10.05 -11.53
C ALA A 953 33.39 9.19 -11.31
N GLN A 954 34.03 8.75 -12.40
CA GLN A 954 35.27 7.98 -12.33
C GLN A 954 36.39 8.76 -11.64
N LYS A 955 36.52 10.05 -11.94
CA LYS A 955 37.51 10.92 -11.30
C LYS A 955 37.27 11.00 -9.79
N LEU A 956 36.06 11.35 -9.35
CA LEU A 956 35.75 11.47 -7.92
C LEU A 956 35.99 10.15 -7.16
N TYR A 957 35.62 9.02 -7.75
CA TYR A 957 35.83 7.72 -7.12
C TYR A 957 37.31 7.34 -7.08
N THR A 958 38.09 7.66 -8.12
CA THR A 958 39.54 7.45 -8.14
C THR A 958 40.22 8.32 -7.08
N ASP A 959 39.86 9.60 -6.99
CA ASP A 959 40.36 10.52 -5.97
C ASP A 959 40.04 9.99 -4.56
N TRP A 960 38.89 9.33 -4.37
CA TRP A 960 38.54 8.69 -3.10
C TRP A 960 39.38 7.44 -2.81
N ILE A 961 39.61 6.59 -3.80
CA ILE A 961 40.47 5.39 -3.67
C ILE A 961 41.89 5.81 -3.30
N ASP A 962 42.41 6.86 -3.93
CA ASP A 962 43.79 7.33 -3.76
C ASP A 962 43.99 8.24 -2.54
N SER A 963 42.92 8.53 -1.78
CA SER A 963 42.97 9.30 -0.54
C SER A 963 43.82 8.60 0.54
N SER A 964 44.58 9.39 1.29
CA SER A 964 45.36 8.90 2.43
C SER A 964 44.50 8.54 3.65
N SER A 965 43.30 9.13 3.78
CA SER A 965 42.29 8.74 4.79
C SER A 965 40.91 8.58 4.17
N PRO A 966 40.61 7.47 3.45
CA PRO A 966 39.32 7.30 2.78
C PRO A 966 38.11 7.14 3.73
N HIS A 967 38.33 7.10 5.05
CA HIS A 967 37.26 7.15 6.06
C HIS A 967 36.77 8.56 6.33
N ASP A 968 37.70 9.51 6.39
CA ASP A 968 37.40 10.90 6.73
C ASP A 968 37.24 11.76 5.47
N ASP A 969 37.98 11.43 4.42
CA ASP A 969 38.11 12.21 3.19
C ASP A 969 37.43 11.51 2.02
N ASN A 970 36.10 11.52 2.02
CA ASN A 970 35.28 11.08 0.88
C ASN A 970 34.91 12.29 0.00
N PRO A 971 35.54 12.48 -1.18
CA PRO A 971 35.29 13.64 -2.04
C PRO A 971 33.94 13.58 -2.75
N VAL A 972 33.21 12.45 -2.67
CA VAL A 972 31.95 12.26 -3.37
C VAL A 972 30.81 12.99 -2.64
N PRO A 973 30.10 13.93 -3.29
CA PRO A 973 28.95 14.58 -2.69
C PRO A 973 27.91 13.54 -2.23
N VAL A 974 27.38 13.71 -1.02
CA VAL A 974 26.46 12.77 -0.36
C VAL A 974 25.31 12.36 -1.27
N ASP A 975 24.62 13.35 -1.84
CA ASP A 975 23.50 13.17 -2.78
C ASP A 975 23.87 12.38 -4.05
N GLN A 976 25.15 12.31 -4.39
CA GLN A 976 25.65 11.70 -5.62
C GLN A 976 26.42 10.39 -5.36
N GLN A 977 26.54 9.93 -4.12
CA GLN A 977 27.27 8.71 -3.78
C GLN A 977 26.77 7.50 -4.56
N ARG A 978 25.46 7.26 -4.58
CA ARG A 978 24.87 6.14 -5.35
C ARG A 978 25.26 6.21 -6.82
N THR A 979 25.09 7.37 -7.45
CA THR A 979 25.42 7.59 -8.87
C THR A 979 26.90 7.36 -9.12
N VAL A 980 27.79 7.98 -8.34
CA VAL A 980 29.23 7.90 -8.53
C VAL A 980 29.77 6.49 -8.29
N TYR A 981 29.34 5.82 -7.22
CA TYR A 981 29.80 4.46 -6.89
C TYR A 981 29.36 3.46 -7.95
N CYS A 982 28.08 3.51 -8.32
CA CYS A 982 27.54 2.64 -9.37
C CYS A 982 28.26 2.87 -10.71
N THR A 983 28.46 4.13 -11.11
CA THR A 983 29.15 4.47 -12.36
C THR A 983 30.60 4.00 -12.36
N ALA A 984 31.35 4.30 -11.31
CA ALA A 984 32.75 3.93 -11.23
C ALA A 984 32.96 2.41 -11.21
N ILE A 985 32.13 1.66 -10.48
CA ILE A 985 32.21 0.20 -10.42
C ILE A 985 31.72 -0.46 -11.71
N ARG A 986 30.71 0.11 -12.38
CA ARG A 986 30.20 -0.36 -13.69
C ARG A 986 31.28 -0.36 -14.78
N HIS A 987 32.15 0.66 -14.76
CA HIS A 987 33.24 0.82 -15.74
C HIS A 987 34.63 0.44 -15.19
N GLY A 988 34.70 0.09 -13.90
CA GLY A 988 35.92 -0.36 -13.23
C GLY A 988 36.08 -1.88 -13.28
N GLY A 989 36.99 -2.39 -12.45
CA GLY A 989 37.23 -3.82 -12.27
C GLY A 989 37.35 -4.19 -10.80
N MET A 990 38.19 -5.19 -10.54
CA MET A 990 38.39 -5.72 -9.18
C MET A 990 38.90 -4.66 -8.19
N ARG A 991 39.67 -3.66 -8.63
CA ARG A 991 40.21 -2.60 -7.76
C ARG A 991 39.10 -1.76 -7.17
N GLU A 992 38.22 -1.23 -8.01
CA GLU A 992 37.10 -0.37 -7.63
C GLU A 992 36.09 -1.12 -6.76
N TRP A 993 35.84 -2.39 -7.12
CA TRP A 993 34.91 -3.27 -6.42
C TRP A 993 35.44 -3.69 -5.04
N ASP A 994 36.69 -4.15 -4.93
CA ASP A 994 37.28 -4.53 -3.64
C ASP A 994 37.36 -3.33 -2.70
N PHE A 995 37.72 -2.14 -3.20
CA PHE A 995 37.70 -0.93 -2.39
C PHE A 995 36.33 -0.69 -1.75
N ALA A 996 35.23 -0.69 -2.53
CA ALA A 996 33.88 -0.55 -2.00
C ALA A 996 33.54 -1.66 -0.98
N TYR A 997 33.92 -2.90 -1.25
CA TYR A 997 33.69 -4.02 -0.35
C TYR A 997 34.46 -3.86 0.98
N GLN A 998 35.72 -3.38 0.96
CA GLN A 998 36.46 -3.10 2.19
C GLN A 998 35.85 -1.93 2.96
N ARG A 999 35.37 -0.87 2.29
CA ARG A 999 34.63 0.21 2.96
C ARG A 999 33.35 -0.31 3.62
N LEU A 1000 32.62 -1.20 2.95
CA LEU A 1000 31.39 -1.81 3.45
C LEU A 1000 31.60 -2.62 4.74
N ARG A 1001 32.78 -3.21 4.91
CA ARG A 1001 33.12 -4.04 6.09
C ARG A 1001 33.31 -3.24 7.37
N VAL A 1002 33.70 -1.97 7.25
CA VAL A 1002 34.13 -1.15 8.39
C VAL A 1002 33.21 0.05 8.63
N THR A 1003 32.37 0.42 7.66
CA THR A 1003 31.38 1.48 7.87
C THR A 1003 30.29 1.04 8.84
N LEU A 1004 29.96 1.95 9.75
CA LEU A 1004 28.81 1.84 10.66
C LEU A 1004 27.65 2.71 10.21
N ASP A 1005 27.87 3.64 9.27
CA ASP A 1005 26.80 4.48 8.72
C ASP A 1005 25.92 3.63 7.78
N PRO A 1006 24.62 3.45 8.11
CA PRO A 1006 23.75 2.60 7.30
C PRO A 1006 23.46 3.16 5.90
N GLY A 1007 23.46 4.48 5.73
CA GLY A 1007 23.23 5.12 4.43
C GLY A 1007 24.39 4.89 3.46
N LEU A 1008 25.62 5.10 3.93
CA LEU A 1008 26.83 4.76 3.18
C LEU A 1008 26.88 3.26 2.88
N ARG A 1009 26.49 2.42 3.84
CA ARG A 1009 26.39 0.97 3.66
C ARG A 1009 25.47 0.63 2.49
N ASN A 1010 24.27 1.22 2.45
CA ASN A 1010 23.29 1.04 1.38
C ASN A 1010 23.84 1.49 0.02
N ASN A 1011 24.46 2.67 -0.05
CA ASN A 1011 25.07 3.19 -1.29
C ASN A 1011 26.21 2.29 -1.81
N LEU A 1012 27.00 1.71 -0.92
CA LEU A 1012 28.07 0.77 -1.28
C LEU A 1012 27.52 -0.55 -1.82
N ILE A 1013 26.45 -1.10 -1.20
CA ILE A 1013 25.79 -2.33 -1.68
C ILE A 1013 25.22 -2.12 -3.10
N ASP A 1014 24.57 -0.98 -3.33
CA ASP A 1014 24.05 -0.62 -4.64
C ASP A 1014 25.20 -0.49 -5.66
N GLY A 1015 26.30 0.19 -5.29
CA GLY A 1015 27.48 0.32 -6.13
C GLY A 1015 28.11 -1.02 -6.53
N LEU A 1016 28.29 -1.93 -5.57
CA LEU A 1016 28.86 -3.27 -5.81
C LEU A 1016 28.04 -4.09 -6.83
N SER A 1017 26.73 -3.85 -6.88
CA SER A 1017 25.79 -4.54 -7.78
C SER A 1017 25.85 -4.02 -9.23
N CYS A 1018 26.49 -2.87 -9.46
CA CYS A 1018 26.61 -2.26 -10.78
C CYS A 1018 27.75 -2.82 -11.66
N THR A 1019 28.60 -3.69 -11.11
CA THR A 1019 29.69 -4.31 -11.88
C THR A 1019 29.17 -5.08 -13.09
N ARG A 1020 29.88 -4.97 -14.22
CA ARG A 1020 29.60 -5.73 -15.44
C ARG A 1020 30.40 -7.03 -15.54
N ASP A 1021 31.30 -7.29 -14.58
CA ASP A 1021 32.07 -8.53 -14.51
C ASP A 1021 31.18 -9.67 -13.96
N PRO A 1022 30.92 -10.73 -14.74
CA PRO A 1022 30.07 -11.84 -14.29
C PRO A 1022 30.62 -12.58 -13.07
N GLY A 1023 31.95 -12.70 -12.94
CA GLY A 1023 32.61 -13.36 -11.81
C GLY A 1023 32.44 -12.58 -10.52
N LEU A 1024 32.51 -11.24 -10.58
CA LEU A 1024 32.24 -10.37 -9.42
C LEU A 1024 30.77 -10.39 -9.01
N LEU A 1025 29.83 -10.46 -9.96
CA LEU A 1025 28.41 -10.64 -9.64
C LEU A 1025 28.13 -11.98 -8.94
N VAL A 1026 28.70 -13.09 -9.44
CA VAL A 1026 28.59 -14.39 -8.76
C VAL A 1026 29.24 -14.35 -7.37
N THR A 1027 30.38 -13.68 -7.24
CA THR A 1027 31.04 -13.46 -5.94
C THR A 1027 30.15 -12.68 -4.98
N LEU A 1028 29.46 -11.64 -5.46
CA LEU A 1028 28.50 -10.87 -4.67
C LEU A 1028 27.33 -11.74 -4.19
N LEU A 1029 26.76 -12.57 -5.08
CA LEU A 1029 25.70 -13.52 -4.74
C LEU A 1029 26.15 -14.54 -3.70
N GLU A 1030 27.35 -15.14 -3.83
CA GLU A 1030 27.87 -16.07 -2.83
C GLU A 1030 28.11 -15.40 -1.48
N LYS A 1031 28.65 -14.17 -1.46
CA LYS A 1031 28.81 -13.39 -0.23
C LYS A 1031 27.47 -13.05 0.42
N CYS A 1032 26.45 -12.78 -0.39
CA CYS A 1032 25.07 -12.61 0.08
C CYS A 1032 24.51 -13.89 0.72
N MET A 1033 25.10 -15.07 0.43
CA MET A 1033 24.73 -16.37 0.98
C MET A 1033 25.58 -16.82 2.17
N GLU A 1034 26.56 -16.03 2.64
CA GLU A 1034 27.36 -16.31 3.83
C GLU A 1034 26.58 -16.02 5.12
N ILE A 1035 26.53 -16.97 6.07
CA ILE A 1035 25.87 -16.76 7.38
C ILE A 1035 26.83 -16.00 8.29
N GLY A 1036 26.36 -14.92 8.93
CA GLY A 1036 27.21 -14.05 9.76
C GLY A 1036 28.22 -13.23 8.96
N GLY A 1037 28.11 -13.21 7.62
CA GLY A 1037 28.98 -12.45 6.73
C GLY A 1037 28.71 -10.95 6.77
N VAL A 1038 29.34 -10.23 5.83
CA VAL A 1038 29.21 -8.78 5.71
C VAL A 1038 27.76 -8.40 5.42
N PHE A 1039 27.08 -9.10 4.51
CA PHE A 1039 25.70 -8.79 4.13
C PHE A 1039 24.71 -9.35 5.16
N LYS A 1040 24.04 -8.43 5.87
CA LYS A 1040 22.95 -8.76 6.79
C LYS A 1040 21.70 -9.19 6.01
N LEU A 1041 20.87 -10.03 6.61
CA LEU A 1041 19.67 -10.61 5.97
C LEU A 1041 18.74 -9.52 5.42
N HIS A 1042 18.54 -8.44 6.19
CA HIS A 1042 17.70 -7.32 5.79
C HIS A 1042 18.24 -6.53 4.58
N ASN A 1043 19.55 -6.58 4.28
CA ASN A 1043 20.16 -5.91 3.12
C ASN A 1043 20.23 -6.80 1.88
N ALA A 1044 19.93 -8.10 2.00
CA ALA A 1044 20.08 -9.06 0.92
C ALA A 1044 19.17 -8.71 -0.28
N HIS A 1045 17.95 -8.22 -0.03
CA HIS A 1045 16.99 -7.87 -1.09
C HIS A 1045 17.56 -6.83 -2.09
N ARG A 1046 18.33 -5.84 -1.60
CA ARG A 1046 18.92 -4.78 -2.45
C ARG A 1046 19.83 -5.34 -3.54
N ILE A 1047 20.61 -6.38 -3.20
CA ILE A 1047 21.50 -7.03 -4.18
C ILE A 1047 20.67 -7.63 -5.32
N TRP A 1048 19.58 -8.32 -4.99
CA TRP A 1048 18.70 -8.94 -5.98
C TRP A 1048 17.93 -7.92 -6.81
N ASP A 1049 17.42 -6.85 -6.20
CA ASP A 1049 16.70 -5.79 -6.91
C ASP A 1049 17.60 -5.09 -7.94
N ASN A 1050 18.87 -4.85 -7.59
CA ASN A 1050 19.84 -4.24 -8.50
C ASN A 1050 20.22 -5.13 -9.70
N MET A 1051 19.86 -6.43 -9.70
CA MET A 1051 20.12 -7.33 -10.85
C MET A 1051 19.26 -6.99 -12.07
N ILE A 1052 18.11 -6.33 -11.88
CA ILE A 1052 17.14 -6.02 -12.94
C ILE A 1052 17.74 -5.01 -13.93
N ASP A 1053 18.29 -3.92 -13.40
CA ASP A 1053 18.89 -2.85 -14.19
C ASP A 1053 20.29 -3.21 -14.72
N ASN A 1054 20.95 -4.21 -14.13
CA ASN A 1054 22.24 -4.68 -14.61
C ASN A 1054 22.07 -5.46 -15.94
N PRO A 1055 22.76 -5.09 -17.05
CA PRO A 1055 22.58 -5.72 -18.36
C PRO A 1055 22.77 -7.23 -18.41
N VAL A 1056 23.60 -7.79 -17.51
CA VAL A 1056 23.85 -9.24 -17.41
C VAL A 1056 23.33 -9.84 -16.10
N GLY A 1057 22.79 -8.99 -15.20
CA GLY A 1057 22.45 -9.35 -13.82
C GLY A 1057 21.38 -10.42 -13.72
N SER A 1058 20.19 -10.18 -14.30
CA SER A 1058 19.08 -11.14 -14.24
C SER A 1058 19.43 -12.50 -14.84
N THR A 1059 20.17 -12.55 -15.95
CA THR A 1059 20.58 -13.83 -16.55
C THR A 1059 21.52 -14.60 -15.62
N ILE A 1060 22.50 -13.93 -15.00
CA ILE A 1060 23.41 -14.55 -14.02
C ILE A 1060 22.62 -15.01 -12.78
N ALA A 1061 21.73 -14.17 -12.28
CA ALA A 1061 20.88 -14.45 -11.13
C ALA A 1061 19.97 -15.66 -11.40
N LEU A 1062 19.31 -15.76 -12.56
CA LEU A 1062 18.50 -16.92 -12.92
C LEU A 1062 19.31 -18.22 -12.93
N ASN A 1063 20.50 -18.21 -13.53
CA ASN A 1063 21.38 -19.38 -13.55
C ASN A 1063 21.81 -19.78 -12.13
N TYR A 1064 22.13 -18.79 -11.29
CA TYR A 1064 22.45 -19.00 -9.88
C TYR A 1064 21.28 -19.63 -9.12
N VAL A 1065 20.06 -19.10 -9.30
CA VAL A 1065 18.83 -19.59 -8.66
C VAL A 1065 18.52 -21.02 -9.08
N ARG A 1066 18.59 -21.34 -10.37
CA ARG A 1066 18.36 -22.70 -10.89
C ARG A 1066 19.32 -23.72 -10.27
N GLY A 1067 20.58 -23.37 -10.09
CA GLY A 1067 21.59 -24.24 -9.49
C GLY A 1067 21.54 -24.33 -7.95
N ASN A 1068 20.92 -23.36 -7.27
CA ASN A 1068 21.02 -23.20 -5.81
C ASN A 1068 19.67 -23.05 -5.09
N TRP A 1069 18.54 -23.37 -5.71
CA TRP A 1069 17.21 -23.15 -5.13
C TRP A 1069 17.05 -23.70 -3.72
N GLY A 1070 17.54 -24.92 -3.45
CA GLY A 1070 17.51 -25.50 -2.10
C GLY A 1070 18.26 -24.66 -1.05
N ARG A 1071 19.43 -24.10 -1.39
CA ARG A 1071 20.20 -23.20 -0.50
C ARG A 1071 19.45 -21.88 -0.26
N LEU A 1072 18.91 -21.30 -1.32
CA LEU A 1072 18.15 -20.04 -1.27
C LEU A 1072 16.89 -20.18 -0.43
N LYS A 1073 16.11 -21.24 -0.67
CA LYS A 1073 14.93 -21.56 0.12
C LYS A 1073 15.30 -21.74 1.59
N ASN A 1074 16.33 -22.52 1.93
CA ASN A 1074 16.69 -22.72 3.33
C ASN A 1074 17.15 -21.43 4.03
N ARG A 1075 17.82 -20.52 3.31
CA ARG A 1075 18.27 -19.23 3.86
C ARG A 1075 17.15 -18.20 3.99
N PHE A 1076 16.21 -18.17 3.04
CA PHE A 1076 15.25 -17.08 2.88
C PHE A 1076 13.77 -17.47 3.07
N ALA A 1077 13.42 -18.75 3.13
CA ALA A 1077 12.01 -19.21 3.18
C ALA A 1077 11.26 -18.75 4.44
N ASN A 1078 11.99 -18.56 5.53
CA ASN A 1078 11.39 -18.08 6.79
C ASN A 1078 11.59 -16.57 6.97
N ALA A 1079 12.16 -15.85 6.00
CA ALA A 1079 12.29 -14.41 6.08
C ALA A 1079 10.97 -13.76 5.66
N GLU A 1080 10.28 -13.09 6.58
CA GLU A 1080 9.08 -12.26 6.28
C GLU A 1080 9.36 -11.15 5.26
N LEU A 1081 10.63 -10.82 5.04
CA LEU A 1081 11.13 -9.81 4.10
C LEU A 1081 10.73 -10.02 2.63
N GLY A 1082 10.01 -11.10 2.28
CA GLY A 1082 9.73 -11.42 0.90
C GLY A 1082 11.01 -11.58 0.07
N ILE A 1083 12.17 -11.88 0.68
CA ILE A 1083 13.45 -11.93 -0.06
C ILE A 1083 13.36 -12.93 -1.22
N LEU A 1084 12.65 -14.04 -1.06
CA LEU A 1084 12.43 -14.97 -2.18
C LEU A 1084 11.65 -14.31 -3.33
N ARG A 1085 10.73 -13.38 -3.06
CA ARG A 1085 10.11 -12.55 -4.09
C ARG A 1085 11.16 -11.67 -4.79
N ASN A 1086 12.03 -10.98 -4.04
CA ASN A 1086 13.11 -10.17 -4.64
C ASN A 1086 14.12 -11.03 -5.41
N VAL A 1087 14.42 -12.25 -4.95
CA VAL A 1087 15.29 -13.21 -5.65
C VAL A 1087 14.68 -13.57 -7.00
N LEU A 1088 13.39 -13.93 -7.03
CA LEU A 1088 12.68 -14.26 -8.26
C LEU A 1088 12.57 -13.04 -9.19
N LYS A 1089 12.15 -11.89 -8.65
CA LYS A 1089 12.06 -10.61 -9.38
C LYS A 1089 13.42 -10.19 -9.94
N GLY A 1090 14.49 -10.26 -9.16
CA GLY A 1090 15.85 -9.95 -9.60
C GLY A 1090 16.36 -10.87 -10.69
N SER A 1091 15.94 -12.14 -10.65
CA SER A 1091 16.33 -13.16 -11.62
C SER A 1091 15.55 -13.10 -12.93
N ILE A 1092 14.31 -12.61 -12.91
CA ILE A 1092 13.39 -12.64 -14.07
C ILE A 1092 13.09 -11.24 -14.60
N GLY A 1093 13.07 -10.22 -13.74
CA GLY A 1093 12.64 -8.85 -14.02
C GLY A 1093 13.49 -8.10 -15.06
N GLY A 1094 14.73 -8.55 -15.31
CA GLY A 1094 15.59 -8.01 -16.38
C GLY A 1094 15.53 -8.78 -17.71
N LEU A 1095 14.86 -9.93 -17.77
CA LEU A 1095 14.85 -10.80 -18.96
C LEU A 1095 13.85 -10.30 -20.04
N THR A 1096 14.13 -10.54 -21.32
CA THR A 1096 13.30 -9.98 -22.41
C THR A 1096 13.16 -10.88 -23.64
N ASN A 1097 13.59 -12.14 -23.59
CA ASN A 1097 13.62 -13.04 -24.75
C ASN A 1097 12.99 -14.41 -24.47
N GLU A 1098 12.66 -15.12 -25.55
CA GLU A 1098 11.95 -16.42 -25.51
C GLU A 1098 12.79 -17.56 -24.91
N LEU A 1099 14.11 -17.52 -25.06
CA LEU A 1099 14.99 -18.55 -24.50
C LEU A 1099 14.96 -18.49 -22.97
N ASP A 1100 15.06 -17.29 -22.42
CA ASP A 1100 14.94 -17.04 -21.00
C ASP A 1100 13.56 -17.42 -20.47
N TYR A 1101 12.50 -17.13 -21.22
CA TYR A 1101 11.14 -17.57 -20.88
C TYR A 1101 11.04 -19.09 -20.77
N ALA A 1102 11.59 -19.83 -21.74
CA ALA A 1102 11.66 -21.29 -21.67
C ALA A 1102 12.46 -21.79 -20.46
N ASN A 1103 13.58 -21.13 -20.12
CA ASN A 1103 14.38 -21.45 -18.93
C ASN A 1103 13.61 -21.25 -17.62
N VAL A 1104 12.79 -20.20 -17.53
CA VAL A 1104 11.95 -19.93 -16.35
C VAL A 1104 10.84 -20.97 -16.22
N LEU A 1105 10.19 -21.36 -17.33
CA LEU A 1105 9.18 -22.42 -17.31
C LEU A 1105 9.77 -23.78 -16.93
N ASP A 1106 10.97 -24.10 -17.42
CA ASP A 1106 11.72 -25.29 -17.01
C ASP A 1106 12.04 -25.27 -15.51
N PHE A 1107 12.44 -24.12 -14.97
CA PHE A 1107 12.68 -23.95 -13.54
C PHE A 1107 11.40 -24.18 -12.72
N GLN A 1108 10.26 -23.63 -13.15
CA GLN A 1108 8.96 -23.83 -12.51
C GLN A 1108 8.58 -25.32 -12.52
N ALA A 1109 8.66 -25.97 -13.68
CA ALA A 1109 8.31 -27.38 -13.83
C ALA A 1109 9.20 -28.28 -12.97
N THR A 1110 10.51 -28.02 -12.95
CA THR A 1110 11.49 -28.81 -12.18
C THR A 1110 11.29 -28.67 -10.67
N ASN A 1111 10.80 -27.52 -10.19
CA ASN A 1111 10.62 -27.23 -8.76
C ASN A 1111 9.16 -27.26 -8.30
N LYS A 1112 8.25 -27.79 -9.13
CA LYS A 1112 6.82 -27.88 -8.82
C LYS A 1112 6.61 -28.58 -7.47
N GLY A 1113 5.85 -27.94 -6.58
CA GLY A 1113 5.61 -28.42 -5.21
C GLY A 1113 6.74 -28.11 -4.20
N ASN A 1114 7.94 -27.73 -4.65
CA ASN A 1114 9.03 -27.26 -3.79
C ASN A 1114 9.09 -25.71 -3.69
N LEU A 1115 8.35 -24.99 -4.52
CA LEU A 1115 8.31 -23.51 -4.50
C LEU A 1115 7.52 -22.93 -3.31
N ALA A 1116 6.59 -23.69 -2.72
CA ALA A 1116 5.76 -23.26 -1.58
C ALA A 1116 5.11 -21.87 -1.84
N TYR A 1117 5.26 -20.91 -0.93
CA TYR A 1117 4.69 -19.56 -1.10
C TYR A 1117 5.32 -18.76 -2.25
N ALA A 1118 6.50 -19.16 -2.75
CA ALA A 1118 7.18 -18.49 -3.85
C ALA A 1118 6.54 -18.75 -5.22
N GLU A 1119 5.68 -19.77 -5.34
CA GLU A 1119 4.98 -20.11 -6.59
C GLU A 1119 4.16 -18.93 -7.12
N LYS A 1120 3.38 -18.26 -6.27
CA LYS A 1120 2.57 -17.10 -6.66
C LYS A 1120 3.42 -15.97 -7.26
N TYR A 1121 4.57 -15.70 -6.64
CA TYR A 1121 5.50 -14.66 -7.12
C TYR A 1121 6.18 -15.07 -8.43
N LEU A 1122 6.48 -16.35 -8.60
CA LEU A 1122 7.03 -16.86 -9.86
C LEU A 1122 6.02 -16.73 -11.01
N GLU A 1123 4.75 -17.07 -10.77
CA GLU A 1123 3.67 -16.92 -11.75
C GLU A 1123 3.48 -15.47 -12.20
N GLU A 1124 3.51 -14.52 -11.26
CA GLU A 1124 3.46 -13.08 -11.56
C GLU A 1124 4.63 -12.63 -12.45
N GLU A 1125 5.87 -13.04 -12.13
CA GLU A 1125 7.05 -12.69 -12.92
C GLU A 1125 7.07 -13.34 -14.31
N ILE A 1126 6.51 -14.56 -14.45
CA ILE A 1126 6.31 -15.23 -15.74
C ILE A 1126 5.38 -14.41 -16.64
N ILE A 1127 4.28 -13.89 -16.09
CA ILE A 1127 3.32 -13.04 -16.82
C ILE A 1127 4.01 -11.75 -17.27
N LEU A 1128 4.75 -11.08 -16.37
CA LEU A 1128 5.51 -9.88 -16.70
C LEU A 1128 6.58 -10.12 -17.77
N LEU A 1129 7.25 -11.28 -17.77
CA LEU A 1129 8.20 -11.66 -18.82
C LEU A 1129 7.50 -11.85 -20.17
N LYS A 1130 6.35 -12.54 -20.18
CA LYS A 1130 5.55 -12.72 -21.41
C LYS A 1130 5.07 -11.38 -21.98
N LEU A 1131 4.68 -10.43 -21.13
CA LEU A 1131 4.30 -9.07 -21.53
C LEU A 1131 5.48 -8.33 -22.20
N ARG A 1132 6.68 -8.39 -21.62
CA ARG A 1132 7.89 -7.79 -22.21
C ARG A 1132 8.21 -8.38 -23.58
N ILE A 1133 8.15 -9.70 -23.72
CA ILE A 1133 8.38 -10.39 -24.99
C ILE A 1133 7.35 -9.98 -26.05
N THR A 1134 6.07 -9.94 -25.67
CA THR A 1134 4.96 -9.55 -26.55
C THR A 1134 5.12 -8.11 -27.02
N TRP A 1135 5.46 -7.21 -26.09
CA TRP A 1135 5.76 -5.82 -26.40
C TRP A 1135 6.89 -5.70 -27.43
N ARG A 1136 8.00 -6.42 -27.24
CA ARG A 1136 9.15 -6.37 -28.16
C ARG A 1136 8.79 -6.86 -29.56
N LYS A 1137 7.90 -7.85 -29.68
CA LYS A 1137 7.42 -8.32 -30.99
C LYS A 1137 6.56 -7.26 -31.70
N LYS A 1138 5.75 -6.52 -30.95
CA LYS A 1138 4.75 -5.59 -31.51
C LYS A 1138 5.30 -4.17 -31.77
N TYR A 1139 6.09 -3.62 -30.85
CA TYR A 1139 6.37 -2.18 -30.82
C TYR A 1139 7.84 -1.80 -30.98
N LYS A 1140 8.79 -2.72 -30.77
CA LYS A 1140 10.24 -2.43 -30.82
C LYS A 1140 10.65 -1.73 -32.11
N ASP A 1141 10.21 -2.22 -33.26
CA ASP A 1141 10.60 -1.67 -34.57
C ASP A 1141 9.91 -0.31 -34.86
N ILE A 1142 8.71 -0.09 -34.32
CA ILE A 1142 8.01 1.20 -34.41
C ILE A 1142 8.76 2.27 -33.64
N VAL A 1143 9.16 1.96 -32.40
CA VAL A 1143 9.97 2.87 -31.56
C VAL A 1143 11.33 3.12 -32.19
N ALA A 1144 12.00 2.08 -32.71
CA ALA A 1144 13.28 2.23 -33.41
C ALA A 1144 13.18 3.17 -34.63
N LYS A 1145 12.11 3.05 -35.43
CA LYS A 1145 11.87 3.93 -36.58
C LYS A 1145 11.69 5.39 -36.16
N TRP A 1146 10.93 5.65 -35.08
CA TRP A 1146 10.76 6.99 -34.55
C TRP A 1146 12.08 7.58 -34.05
N LEU A 1147 12.89 6.78 -33.33
CA LEU A 1147 14.19 7.21 -32.82
C LEU A 1147 15.18 7.56 -33.94
N HIS A 1148 15.19 6.80 -35.04
CA HIS A 1148 16.01 7.15 -36.20
C HIS A 1148 15.56 8.47 -36.83
N HIS A 1149 14.25 8.65 -37.03
CA HIS A 1149 13.72 9.90 -37.58
C HIS A 1149 13.95 11.12 -36.67
N TYR A 1150 14.08 10.92 -35.35
CA TYR A 1150 14.41 12.00 -34.42
C TYR A 1150 15.85 12.49 -34.55
N LEU A 1151 16.80 11.59 -34.88
CA LEU A 1151 18.21 11.92 -35.00
C LEU A 1151 18.62 12.41 -36.40
N ASP A 1152 17.84 12.08 -37.42
CA ASP A 1152 17.96 12.64 -38.79
C ASP A 1152 17.49 14.10 -38.83
#